data_AF-A0A522AL44-F1
#
_entry.id   AF-A0A522AL44-F1
#
_cell.length_a   1.000
_cell.length_b   1.000
_cell.length_c   1.000
_cell.angle_alpha   90.00
_cell.angle_beta   90.00
_cell.angle_gamma   90.00
#
_symmetry.space_group_name_H-M   'P 1'
#
loop_
_entity.id
_entity.type
_entity.pdbx_description
1 polymer ?
#
loop_
_entity_poly.entity_id
_entity_poly.type
_entity_poly.pdbx_seq_one_letter_code
_entity_poly.pdbx_strand_id
1 'polypeptide(L)'
;MMGARPSRPQRVRGSWVAEISRDCFATDPLRAGRPRADTIRILAKICDWVRAVQLPSSSIMTPNSSASSNPKRGASRNCSSRFTCSLTRLALILFGCVFAIGSRGASSTAEQTITWPAESRETRPWAYWWWMGSAVDSTNIIRELTRYRDAGMGGVHIIPIYGAVGWEDKYIPYLSPKWMEMLDVTVTQARNLGLDVDMTTGTGWCFGGPRVTDDEANASLVCKIFNVTTGGKLEEKFNRTNTQALVAFGADGKHVDLTKKISPDGSVNWLPASGPWKVYAVSQKPSGQKVKRPALGGEGHMLNLFYGEAMKDYLKWFDDAFKNYQGPKPRAQYHDSYEYKSDWSPDFFAQFEKRRGYRLQDELPALVGDERSRRREEADSTNAAPVRLVTSSATDDRAARVKCDYRETASDLMAEVTLPMWAAWSKKNGFLTRNEAHGSPGNWLDLYAVADMPETEMFYKDRNKLISKFASSAAHVAGKQRVTCETGTWLNEHFTETLADMKYLQDDLFLSGVNHIFYHGTCYSPDEAGWPGWHFYASYEMNPRNSVWRDVPALNAYASRCQAVLQAGQPDNDILLYWPVHDFWHDASGSTRNLTVHARDWFEDQPIGHTAAKLWARGYSFDYVSDRQLAGAQFTKAGVKVAGGTYRTIVVPPCEHIPVETFRRLLALAKSGATVIFADKLPSDVPGLGKLEQRRTELRKLKSGLGAPMPAVTNADSCANYKLGRGWVSEGDVEVALTRAGVKREAMFDRPGLMCIRRAVEGGNFYFIANRGETTIDDWIPLARPATSVVIDDALAGKSGVGDLKGDATNAQVYLQLQPGQSVILRTFADRDIDGPWWSYWRTAQSDEITTAWRVEFISGGPVLPTEFQINKPDSWTSFPNEEAKNFAGTARYSTTFNAPEKTSPQWLLDLGKVCQSARVKLNGQDLGTLITPPFTVVVKNLKPKGNLLEVEVTNVSANRIRDLDRRGVKWKNYHDINFVNLNYRPFDASNWPLTDSGLLGPVTLTALVPRSPSLEAAR
;
A
#
# COMPACT_ATOMS: atom_id res chain seq x y z
N MET A 1 21.17 -53.66 9.02
CA MET A 1 19.75 -54.04 9.13
C MET A 1 18.91 -52.79 9.41
N MET A 2 17.57 -52.90 9.43
CA MET A 2 16.60 -51.82 9.73
C MET A 2 16.74 -51.37 11.21
N GLY A 3 16.27 -50.22 11.72
CA GLY A 3 15.53 -49.05 11.19
C GLY A 3 14.83 -48.29 12.36
N ALA A 4 14.26 -47.08 12.27
CA ALA A 4 14.28 -46.02 11.24
C ALA A 4 13.62 -44.69 11.76
N ARG A 5 13.91 -43.56 11.09
CA ARG A 5 13.25 -42.21 11.12
C ARG A 5 13.52 -41.23 12.31
N PRO A 6 13.32 -39.88 12.11
CA PRO A 6 13.84 -38.82 12.99
C PRO A 6 12.78 -37.84 13.57
N SER A 7 13.20 -36.87 14.38
CA SER A 7 12.37 -35.74 14.87
C SER A 7 13.13 -34.39 14.90
N ARG A 8 12.43 -33.27 15.21
CA ARG A 8 12.83 -31.87 14.93
C ARG A 8 13.35 -31.10 16.16
N PRO A 9 14.16 -30.03 15.98
CA PRO A 9 14.51 -29.10 17.06
C PRO A 9 13.33 -28.21 17.49
N GLN A 10 13.27 -27.85 18.77
CA GLN A 10 12.27 -26.92 19.34
C GLN A 10 12.75 -25.46 19.29
N ARG A 11 11.80 -24.52 19.13
CA ARG A 11 12.04 -23.08 19.29
C ARG A 11 11.90 -22.69 20.77
N VAL A 12 12.84 -21.89 21.28
CA VAL A 12 12.66 -21.17 22.54
C VAL A 12 11.66 -20.02 22.32
N ARG A 13 10.75 -19.80 23.27
CA ARG A 13 9.88 -18.61 23.33
C ARG A 13 10.40 -17.68 24.42
N GLY A 14 10.56 -16.40 24.12
CA GLY A 14 10.74 -15.34 25.13
C GLY A 14 9.41 -14.67 25.43
N SER A 15 9.15 -14.33 26.69
CA SER A 15 7.90 -13.69 27.15
C SER A 15 8.20 -12.57 28.15
N TRP A 16 8.31 -11.33 27.65
CA TRP A 16 8.54 -10.11 28.43
C TRP A 16 7.86 -8.88 27.80
N VAL A 17 6.56 -8.99 27.47
CA VAL A 17 5.72 -7.86 27.00
C VAL A 17 4.30 -8.02 27.55
N ALA A 18 4.01 -7.45 28.73
CA ALA A 18 2.66 -7.50 29.32
C ALA A 18 2.33 -6.46 30.43
N GLU A 19 3.09 -5.36 30.61
CA GLU A 19 2.89 -4.47 31.79
C GLU A 19 3.09 -2.96 31.56
N ILE A 20 2.84 -2.44 30.35
CA ILE A 20 2.85 -0.98 30.08
C ILE A 20 1.68 -0.58 29.15
N SER A 21 0.46 -0.50 29.68
CA SER A 21 -0.70 0.02 28.92
C SER A 21 -1.87 0.63 29.72
N ARG A 22 -1.84 0.65 31.06
CA ARG A 22 -3.03 1.00 31.87
C ARG A 22 -3.20 2.48 32.24
N ASP A 23 -2.12 3.23 32.44
CA ASP A 23 -2.19 4.57 33.04
C ASP A 23 -2.03 5.71 32.02
N CYS A 24 -3.11 6.04 31.30
CA CYS A 24 -3.19 7.23 30.41
C CYS A 24 -4.59 7.89 30.33
N PHE A 25 -5.58 7.48 31.13
CA PHE A 25 -6.94 8.07 31.12
C PHE A 25 -7.52 8.29 32.53
N ALA A 26 -6.77 8.98 33.40
CA ALA A 26 -7.29 9.62 34.62
C ALA A 26 -6.38 10.79 35.03
N THR A 27 -6.97 11.91 35.46
CA THR A 27 -6.24 13.10 35.94
C THR A 27 -6.51 13.33 37.43
N ASP A 28 -5.63 12.86 38.30
CA ASP A 28 -5.52 13.36 39.68
C ASP A 28 -4.09 13.10 40.24
N PRO A 29 -3.35 14.10 40.74
CA PRO A 29 -1.96 13.92 41.15
C PRO A 29 -1.77 13.88 42.68
N LEU A 30 -1.26 12.77 43.25
CA LEU A 30 -0.57 12.80 44.57
C LEU A 30 0.24 11.53 44.93
N ARG A 31 1.40 11.75 45.56
CA ARG A 31 2.30 10.80 46.28
C ARG A 31 3.22 9.88 45.45
N ALA A 32 4.29 9.41 46.11
CA ALA A 32 5.47 8.78 45.50
C ALA A 32 6.12 7.70 46.41
N GLY A 33 6.99 6.85 45.85
CA GLY A 33 7.74 5.80 46.56
C GLY A 33 8.96 5.30 45.74
N ARG A 34 9.92 4.61 46.38
CA ARG A 34 11.21 4.16 45.77
C ARG A 34 11.44 2.62 45.88
N PRO A 35 12.35 2.03 45.06
CA PRO A 35 12.40 0.57 44.77
C PRO A 35 13.46 -0.24 45.57
N ARG A 36 13.63 -1.53 45.23
CA ARG A 36 14.70 -2.47 45.70
C ARG A 36 15.10 -3.49 44.61
N ALA A 37 16.25 -4.17 44.81
CA ALA A 37 16.73 -5.38 44.09
C ALA A 37 16.89 -6.56 45.11
N ASP A 38 17.47 -7.75 44.93
CA ASP A 38 18.51 -8.35 44.04
C ASP A 38 18.13 -9.85 43.73
N THR A 39 18.90 -10.81 43.17
CA THR A 39 20.37 -11.02 43.06
C THR A 39 20.83 -11.94 41.90
N ILE A 40 22.07 -11.70 41.47
CA ILE A 40 23.05 -12.41 40.62
C ILE A 40 23.32 -13.90 41.01
N ARG A 41 23.79 -14.73 40.04
CA ARG A 41 24.76 -15.89 40.11
C ARG A 41 24.24 -17.22 39.49
N ILE A 42 25.04 -18.11 38.86
CA ILE A 42 26.44 -18.09 38.36
C ILE A 42 26.64 -19.14 37.23
N LEU A 43 27.64 -18.98 36.35
CA LEU A 43 28.09 -19.99 35.37
C LEU A 43 28.99 -21.06 36.00
N ALA A 44 28.81 -22.34 35.67
CA ALA A 44 29.75 -23.40 36.07
C ALA A 44 29.84 -24.57 35.06
N LYS A 45 31.08 -25.03 34.85
CA LYS A 45 31.52 -26.26 34.13
C LYS A 45 31.44 -26.27 32.59
N ILE A 46 32.62 -26.12 32.00
CA ILE A 46 33.01 -26.47 30.62
C ILE A 46 33.84 -27.79 30.71
N CYS A 47 34.19 -28.39 29.56
CA CYS A 47 35.03 -29.59 29.35
C CYS A 47 34.26 -30.92 29.54
N ASP A 48 34.43 -31.99 28.74
CA ASP A 48 35.61 -32.49 27.99
C ASP A 48 35.29 -32.83 26.48
N TRP A 49 36.20 -32.75 25.49
CA TRP A 49 37.41 -33.56 25.13
C TRP A 49 37.06 -34.93 24.45
N VAL A 50 37.65 -35.42 23.33
CA VAL A 50 38.46 -34.84 22.21
C VAL A 50 38.69 -35.88 21.06
N ARG A 51 38.88 -35.44 19.79
CA ARG A 51 39.55 -36.18 18.64
C ARG A 51 38.90 -37.51 18.14
N ALA A 52 39.17 -38.05 16.93
CA ALA A 52 39.78 -37.56 15.67
C ALA A 52 39.49 -38.54 14.48
N VAL A 53 39.67 -38.08 13.22
CA VAL A 53 40.28 -38.75 12.03
C VAL A 53 39.84 -40.22 11.69
N GLN A 54 39.41 -40.60 10.48
CA GLN A 54 40.18 -40.55 9.22
C GLN A 54 39.32 -40.71 7.92
N LEU A 55 39.92 -40.34 6.77
CA LEU A 55 39.53 -40.61 5.36
C LEU A 55 40.12 -41.98 4.88
N PRO A 56 39.95 -42.53 3.64
CA PRO A 56 39.68 -41.85 2.35
C PRO A 56 38.86 -42.60 1.24
N SER A 57 38.73 -41.94 0.06
CA SER A 57 38.73 -42.45 -1.36
C SER A 57 38.11 -43.81 -1.78
N SER A 58 37.52 -44.02 -2.97
CA SER A 58 37.07 -43.21 -4.14
C SER A 58 36.36 -44.18 -5.15
N SER A 59 36.26 -44.14 -6.50
CA SER A 59 36.61 -43.24 -7.64
C SER A 59 36.05 -43.84 -8.96
N ILE A 60 35.61 -43.00 -9.94
CA ILE A 60 35.55 -43.30 -11.41
C ILE A 60 34.46 -44.35 -11.83
N MET A 61 33.63 -44.21 -12.87
CA MET A 61 33.92 -44.07 -14.32
C MET A 61 32.71 -43.55 -15.16
N THR A 62 32.97 -43.12 -16.40
CA THR A 62 32.01 -42.77 -17.49
C THR A 62 32.04 -43.89 -18.58
N PRO A 63 31.53 -43.81 -19.84
CA PRO A 63 30.76 -42.75 -20.56
C PRO A 63 29.62 -43.25 -21.50
N ASN A 64 29.06 -42.33 -22.33
CA ASN A 64 28.56 -42.56 -23.71
C ASN A 64 27.27 -43.40 -23.96
N SER A 65 26.56 -43.29 -25.09
CA SER A 65 26.50 -42.26 -26.18
C SER A 65 25.27 -42.48 -27.09
N SER A 66 24.98 -41.49 -27.97
CA SER A 66 24.45 -41.65 -29.35
C SER A 66 23.04 -42.28 -29.59
N ALA A 67 22.31 -41.97 -30.67
CA ALA A 67 22.29 -40.84 -31.63
C ALA A 67 21.03 -40.96 -32.52
N SER A 68 20.68 -39.89 -33.26
CA SER A 68 19.83 -39.84 -34.49
C SER A 68 18.43 -40.52 -34.49
N SER A 69 17.38 -39.90 -35.02
CA SER A 69 17.31 -39.33 -36.37
C SER A 69 16.06 -38.47 -36.61
N ASN A 70 16.13 -37.65 -37.66
CA ASN A 70 15.07 -36.86 -38.31
C ASN A 70 15.00 -37.38 -39.79
N PRO A 71 14.17 -36.88 -40.73
CA PRO A 71 12.94 -36.08 -40.67
C PRO A 71 11.81 -36.63 -41.59
N LYS A 72 10.65 -35.93 -41.70
CA LYS A 72 10.18 -35.30 -42.98
C LYS A 72 8.71 -34.82 -43.02
N ARG A 73 8.58 -33.58 -43.50
CA ARG A 73 7.54 -32.96 -44.36
C ARG A 73 6.27 -33.77 -44.74
N GLY A 74 5.11 -33.14 -44.56
CA GLY A 74 3.89 -33.29 -45.38
C GLY A 74 3.26 -31.90 -45.63
N ALA A 75 2.50 -31.70 -46.71
CA ALA A 75 2.04 -30.36 -47.12
C ALA A 75 0.70 -30.38 -47.91
N SER A 76 0.16 -29.18 -48.19
CA SER A 76 -0.99 -28.91 -49.10
C SER A 76 -2.39 -29.24 -48.51
N ARG A 77 -3.53 -28.66 -48.96
CA ARG A 77 -3.81 -27.57 -49.93
C ARG A 77 -5.30 -27.13 -49.83
N ASN A 78 -5.59 -25.84 -50.11
CA ASN A 78 -6.86 -25.30 -50.65
C ASN A 78 -8.15 -25.51 -49.78
N CYS A 79 -9.34 -24.94 -50.06
CA CYS A 79 -9.81 -24.05 -51.15
C CYS A 79 -11.02 -23.17 -50.71
N SER A 80 -11.37 -22.14 -51.50
CA SER A 80 -12.74 -21.60 -51.81
C SER A 80 -13.82 -21.38 -50.71
N SER A 81 -14.68 -20.34 -50.71
CA SER A 81 -14.89 -19.19 -51.61
C SER A 81 -16.05 -18.27 -51.14
N ARG A 82 -15.93 -16.95 -51.41
CA ARG A 82 -16.97 -15.96 -51.83
C ARG A 82 -18.45 -16.09 -51.40
N PHE A 83 -19.03 -14.95 -50.99
CA PHE A 83 -20.33 -14.48 -51.49
C PHE A 83 -20.41 -12.93 -51.51
N THR A 84 -21.41 -12.38 -52.21
CA THR A 84 -21.70 -10.95 -52.45
C THR A 84 -23.25 -10.78 -52.52
N CYS A 85 -23.94 -9.64 -52.75
CA CYS A 85 -23.69 -8.22 -53.11
C CYS A 85 -25.02 -7.44 -52.79
N SER A 86 -25.29 -6.14 -52.94
CA SER A 86 -24.59 -4.88 -53.30
C SER A 86 -25.54 -3.67 -53.07
N LEU A 87 -25.15 -2.44 -53.51
CA LEU A 87 -26.03 -1.33 -53.99
C LEU A 87 -27.01 -0.62 -52.98
N THR A 88 -27.33 0.70 -53.02
CA THR A 88 -26.66 1.95 -53.48
C THR A 88 -27.49 3.19 -53.08
N ARG A 89 -26.83 4.38 -53.04
CA ARG A 89 -27.24 5.74 -53.55
C ARG A 89 -26.95 6.87 -52.55
N LEU A 90 -26.69 8.13 -52.94
CA LEU A 90 -25.86 8.71 -54.03
C LEU A 90 -25.75 10.25 -53.81
N ALA A 91 -24.75 10.91 -54.45
CA ALA A 91 -24.65 12.37 -54.71
C ALA A 91 -24.42 13.29 -53.50
N LEU A 92 -23.64 14.39 -53.55
CA LEU A 92 -22.70 15.00 -54.53
C LEU A 92 -21.74 15.93 -53.69
N ILE A 93 -20.76 16.72 -54.15
CA ILE A 93 -20.40 17.26 -55.47
C ILE A 93 -18.87 17.21 -55.76
N LEU A 94 -18.20 18.33 -56.06
CA LEU A 94 -16.79 18.52 -56.44
C LEU A 94 -16.20 19.71 -55.61
N PHE A 95 -14.95 20.20 -55.69
CA PHE A 95 -13.93 20.21 -56.76
C PHE A 95 -12.54 20.54 -56.18
N GLY A 96 -11.42 20.06 -56.77
CA GLY A 96 -10.09 20.60 -56.46
C GLY A 96 -8.86 19.68 -56.61
N CYS A 97 -8.52 19.22 -57.82
CA CYS A 97 -7.25 18.52 -58.10
C CYS A 97 -6.61 18.98 -59.42
N VAL A 98 -5.36 19.44 -59.40
CA VAL A 98 -4.48 19.53 -60.58
C VAL A 98 -3.06 19.10 -60.21
N PHE A 99 -2.61 18.04 -60.86
CA PHE A 99 -1.25 17.52 -61.07
C PHE A 99 -0.03 18.21 -60.43
N ALA A 100 0.76 17.40 -59.72
CA ALA A 100 2.20 17.26 -59.98
C ALA A 100 2.65 15.81 -59.66
N ILE A 101 3.56 15.26 -60.47
CA ILE A 101 4.23 13.97 -60.21
C ILE A 101 5.59 14.29 -59.58
N GLY A 102 5.89 13.76 -58.39
CA GLY A 102 7.17 13.99 -57.74
C GLY A 102 7.43 13.02 -56.59
N SER A 103 8.62 12.41 -56.59
CA SER A 103 9.22 11.60 -55.52
C SER A 103 8.35 10.54 -54.83
N ARG A 104 8.78 9.27 -54.92
CA ARG A 104 8.70 8.41 -53.73
C ARG A 104 9.57 9.08 -52.66
N GLY A 105 8.96 9.83 -51.76
CA GLY A 105 9.65 10.27 -50.55
C GLY A 105 10.19 9.03 -49.86
N ALA A 106 11.48 9.03 -49.51
CA ALA A 106 11.95 8.08 -48.51
C ALA A 106 11.07 8.29 -47.28
N SER A 107 10.48 7.21 -46.75
CA SER A 107 9.90 7.28 -45.41
C SER A 107 11.05 7.69 -44.51
N SER A 108 10.99 8.91 -43.96
CA SER A 108 11.93 9.31 -42.92
C SER A 108 11.81 8.25 -41.83
N THR A 109 12.89 7.50 -41.62
CA THR A 109 13.04 6.69 -40.41
C THR A 109 13.06 7.69 -39.27
N ALA A 110 11.89 7.93 -38.68
CA ALA A 110 11.79 8.64 -37.42
C ALA A 110 12.70 7.88 -36.47
N GLU A 111 13.75 8.55 -35.98
CA GLU A 111 14.65 7.97 -35.00
C GLU A 111 13.76 7.45 -33.86
N GLN A 112 13.78 6.14 -33.60
CA GLN A 112 12.95 5.53 -32.58
C GLN A 112 13.57 5.81 -31.21
N THR A 113 13.59 7.11 -30.87
CA THR A 113 14.27 7.65 -29.71
C THR A 113 13.74 6.97 -28.47
N ILE A 114 14.67 6.45 -27.68
CA ILE A 114 14.42 5.68 -26.46
C ILE A 114 13.87 6.63 -25.36
N THR A 115 12.63 7.03 -25.54
CA THR A 115 11.97 8.14 -24.83
C THR A 115 11.08 7.57 -23.73
N TRP A 116 11.11 8.17 -22.55
CA TRP A 116 10.25 7.79 -21.43
C TRP A 116 8.76 8.08 -21.75
N PRO A 117 7.80 7.40 -21.12
CA PRO A 117 6.41 7.86 -21.09
C PRO A 117 6.36 9.31 -20.58
N ALA A 118 5.50 10.14 -21.18
CA ALA A 118 5.45 11.56 -20.87
C ALA A 118 5.06 11.81 -19.40
N GLU A 119 5.86 12.60 -18.70
CA GLU A 119 5.55 13.04 -17.33
C GLU A 119 4.38 14.03 -17.33
N SER A 120 3.52 13.93 -16.31
CA SER A 120 2.45 14.89 -16.02
C SER A 120 2.44 15.26 -14.54
N ARG A 121 1.66 16.26 -14.15
CA ARG A 121 1.41 16.59 -12.74
C ARG A 121 0.84 15.41 -11.95
N GLU A 122 0.08 14.52 -12.59
CA GLU A 122 -0.43 13.30 -11.96
C GLU A 122 0.55 12.12 -11.99
N THR A 123 1.66 12.20 -12.75
CA THR A 123 2.78 11.25 -12.61
C THR A 123 3.82 11.73 -11.60
N ARG A 124 3.86 13.01 -11.24
CA ARG A 124 4.72 13.50 -10.14
C ARG A 124 4.16 13.11 -8.76
N PRO A 125 4.99 13.01 -7.71
CA PRO A 125 4.51 12.83 -6.34
C PRO A 125 3.83 14.11 -5.81
N TRP A 126 2.86 13.93 -4.91
CA TRP A 126 2.10 14.98 -4.24
C TRP A 126 2.40 14.96 -2.73
N ALA A 127 1.78 15.83 -1.94
CA ALA A 127 1.83 15.73 -0.47
C ALA A 127 0.48 16.08 0.19
N TYR A 128 0.23 15.48 1.35
CA TYR A 128 -0.76 15.94 2.31
C TYR A 128 -0.29 17.31 2.84
N TRP A 129 -1.15 18.32 2.75
CA TRP A 129 -0.85 19.71 3.07
C TRP A 129 -1.66 20.17 4.28
N TRP A 130 -1.02 20.09 5.45
CA TRP A 130 -1.67 20.36 6.73
C TRP A 130 -1.90 21.86 6.91
N TRP A 131 -3.16 22.27 6.94
CA TRP A 131 -3.60 23.65 7.14
C TRP A 131 -3.92 23.88 8.62
N MET A 132 -2.86 24.14 9.41
CA MET A 132 -2.94 24.32 10.86
C MET A 132 -3.88 25.48 11.22
N GLY A 133 -5.02 25.19 11.84
CA GLY A 133 -6.08 26.17 12.15
C GLY A 133 -6.72 26.83 10.92
N SER A 134 -6.43 26.32 9.72
CA SER A 134 -6.52 27.04 8.44
C SER A 134 -5.96 28.47 8.50
N ALA A 135 -4.89 28.69 9.27
CA ALA A 135 -4.26 29.99 9.50
C ALA A 135 -3.37 30.42 8.31
N VAL A 136 -3.99 30.47 7.12
CA VAL A 136 -3.31 30.62 5.83
C VAL A 136 -3.56 32.00 5.20
N ASP A 137 -2.58 32.50 4.44
CA ASP A 137 -2.69 33.75 3.68
C ASP A 137 -2.24 33.57 2.22
N SER A 138 -2.74 34.43 1.34
CA SER A 138 -2.49 34.34 -0.11
C SER A 138 -1.01 34.49 -0.49
N THR A 139 -0.20 35.21 0.28
CA THR A 139 1.21 35.45 -0.03
C THR A 139 2.03 34.21 0.27
N ASN A 140 1.87 33.64 1.46
CA ASN A 140 2.55 32.41 1.85
C ASN A 140 2.01 31.19 1.07
N ILE A 141 0.71 31.11 0.75
CA ILE A 141 0.15 30.09 -0.17
C ILE A 141 0.91 30.08 -1.51
N ILE A 142 1.11 31.24 -2.13
CA ILE A 142 1.81 31.36 -3.42
C ILE A 142 3.30 30.94 -3.27
N ARG A 143 3.97 31.33 -2.17
CA ARG A 143 5.36 30.93 -1.90
C ARG A 143 5.50 29.42 -1.70
N GLU A 144 4.62 28.79 -0.93
CA GLU A 144 4.62 27.34 -0.72
C GLU A 144 4.38 26.57 -2.01
N LEU A 145 3.35 26.92 -2.79
CA LEU A 145 3.08 26.29 -4.09
C LEU A 145 4.25 26.47 -5.07
N THR A 146 4.93 27.62 -5.03
CA THR A 146 6.16 27.86 -5.81
C THR A 146 7.30 26.93 -5.37
N ARG A 147 7.51 26.79 -4.06
CA ARG A 147 8.51 25.86 -3.49
C ARG A 147 8.21 24.40 -3.85
N TYR A 148 6.94 23.99 -3.85
CA TYR A 148 6.52 22.63 -4.23
C TYR A 148 6.70 22.37 -5.73
N ARG A 149 6.38 23.34 -6.60
CA ARG A 149 6.70 23.29 -8.05
C ARG A 149 8.19 23.11 -8.28
N ASP A 150 9.03 23.90 -7.61
CA ASP A 150 10.49 23.88 -7.79
C ASP A 150 11.15 22.63 -7.19
N ALA A 151 10.50 21.98 -6.21
CA ALA A 151 10.83 20.65 -5.74
C ALA A 151 10.40 19.52 -6.70
N GLY A 152 9.73 19.82 -7.82
CA GLY A 152 9.27 18.82 -8.79
C GLY A 152 8.00 18.07 -8.38
N MET A 153 7.19 18.62 -7.46
CA MET A 153 5.90 18.02 -7.08
C MET A 153 4.84 18.20 -8.18
N GLY A 154 3.77 17.42 -8.08
CA GLY A 154 2.60 17.47 -8.97
C GLY A 154 1.38 18.18 -8.41
N GLY A 155 1.29 18.31 -7.09
CA GLY A 155 0.14 18.87 -6.42
C GLY A 155 0.16 18.68 -4.91
N VAL A 156 -0.91 19.14 -4.28
CA VAL A 156 -1.11 19.13 -2.82
C VAL A 156 -2.51 18.69 -2.46
N HIS A 157 -2.70 18.15 -1.27
CA HIS A 157 -3.99 17.74 -0.74
C HIS A 157 -4.27 18.56 0.52
N ILE A 158 -5.21 19.51 0.46
CA ILE A 158 -5.55 20.37 1.60
C ILE A 158 -6.23 19.53 2.69
N ILE A 159 -5.62 19.48 3.88
CA ILE A 159 -6.21 18.88 5.08
C ILE A 159 -6.24 19.94 6.19
N PRO A 160 -7.41 20.59 6.42
CA PRO A 160 -7.60 21.51 7.54
C PRO A 160 -7.49 20.77 8.86
N ILE A 161 -6.72 21.31 9.81
CA ILE A 161 -6.41 20.62 11.06
C ILE A 161 -6.29 21.62 12.24
N TYR A 162 -6.03 21.14 13.46
CA TYR A 162 -5.80 21.99 14.65
C TYR A 162 -4.68 23.03 14.45
N GLY A 163 -4.71 24.11 15.22
CA GLY A 163 -3.84 25.27 15.01
C GLY A 163 -2.47 25.24 15.69
N ALA A 164 -1.59 26.14 15.23
CA ALA A 164 -0.35 26.53 15.90
C ALA A 164 -0.65 27.59 16.98
N VAL A 165 -0.03 27.47 18.16
CA VAL A 165 -0.27 28.34 19.32
C VAL A 165 0.38 29.72 19.09
N GLY A 166 -0.34 30.80 19.42
CA GLY A 166 0.09 32.18 19.18
C GLY A 166 -0.26 32.71 17.78
N TRP A 167 -1.21 32.06 17.11
CA TRP A 167 -1.72 32.38 15.77
C TRP A 167 -3.26 32.32 15.69
N GLU A 168 -3.93 32.20 16.83
CA GLU A 168 -5.38 32.08 16.99
C GLU A 168 -6.14 33.27 16.37
N ASP A 169 -5.52 34.44 16.31
CA ASP A 169 -6.02 35.66 15.66
C ASP A 169 -6.18 35.53 14.14
N LYS A 170 -5.53 34.53 13.53
CA LYS A 170 -5.53 34.27 12.08
C LYS A 170 -6.23 32.96 11.70
N TYR A 171 -6.83 32.24 12.65
CA TYR A 171 -7.53 30.99 12.34
C TYR A 171 -8.77 31.28 11.49
N ILE A 172 -8.99 30.48 10.45
CA ILE A 172 -10.08 30.67 9.49
C ILE A 172 -11.07 29.51 9.66
N PRO A 173 -12.31 29.75 10.12
CA PRO A 173 -13.31 28.69 10.28
C PRO A 173 -13.56 27.94 8.97
N TYR A 174 -13.54 26.61 9.00
CA TYR A 174 -13.67 25.75 7.83
C TYR A 174 -14.98 26.02 7.06
N LEU A 175 -14.89 26.04 5.72
CA LEU A 175 -15.98 26.38 4.79
C LEU A 175 -16.66 27.75 5.02
N SER A 176 -16.09 28.63 5.85
CA SER A 176 -16.51 30.04 5.92
C SER A 176 -16.19 30.78 4.61
N PRO A 177 -16.82 31.94 4.32
CA PRO A 177 -16.53 32.71 3.11
C PRO A 177 -15.04 33.04 2.93
N LYS A 178 -14.32 33.32 4.02
CA LYS A 178 -12.87 33.57 3.98
C LYS A 178 -12.06 32.29 3.72
N TRP A 179 -12.54 31.14 4.19
CA TRP A 179 -11.93 29.85 3.87
C TRP A 179 -12.09 29.51 2.38
N MET A 180 -13.28 29.75 1.82
CA MET A 180 -13.55 29.57 0.39
C MET A 180 -12.74 30.54 -0.49
N GLU A 181 -12.44 31.75 -0.02
CA GLU A 181 -11.50 32.68 -0.68
C GLU A 181 -10.07 32.12 -0.73
N MET A 182 -9.57 31.52 0.36
CA MET A 182 -8.25 30.89 0.39
C MET A 182 -8.20 29.60 -0.44
N LEU A 183 -9.32 28.88 -0.57
CA LEU A 183 -9.45 27.76 -1.52
C LEU A 183 -9.32 28.25 -2.97
N ASP A 184 -10.04 29.32 -3.35
CA ASP A 184 -9.97 29.89 -4.71
C ASP A 184 -8.55 30.31 -5.07
N VAL A 185 -7.88 31.07 -4.20
CA VAL A 185 -6.48 31.47 -4.37
C VAL A 185 -5.59 30.24 -4.53
N THR A 186 -5.76 29.23 -3.68
CA THR A 186 -4.95 28.01 -3.70
C THR A 186 -5.09 27.24 -5.01
N VAL A 187 -6.31 26.93 -5.44
CA VAL A 187 -6.55 26.14 -6.64
C VAL A 187 -6.19 26.93 -7.91
N THR A 188 -6.47 28.24 -7.93
CA THR A 188 -6.06 29.12 -9.04
C THR A 188 -4.55 29.15 -9.19
N GLN A 189 -3.81 29.41 -8.11
CA GLN A 189 -2.36 29.59 -8.19
C GLN A 189 -1.62 28.25 -8.36
N ALA A 190 -2.14 27.15 -7.81
CA ALA A 190 -1.63 25.81 -8.11
C ALA A 190 -1.68 25.53 -9.62
N ARG A 191 -2.83 25.79 -10.27
CA ARG A 191 -2.99 25.58 -11.72
C ARG A 191 -2.10 26.49 -12.55
N ASN A 192 -1.94 27.76 -12.17
CA ASN A 192 -0.99 28.68 -12.80
C ASN A 192 0.47 28.18 -12.72
N LEU A 193 0.81 27.41 -11.67
CA LEU A 193 2.13 26.83 -11.44
C LEU A 193 2.30 25.42 -12.03
N GLY A 194 1.28 24.88 -12.71
CA GLY A 194 1.29 23.52 -13.28
C GLY A 194 0.99 22.39 -12.28
N LEU A 195 0.50 22.74 -11.08
CA LEU A 195 0.06 21.83 -10.03
C LEU A 195 -1.46 21.62 -10.08
N ASP A 196 -1.97 20.61 -9.38
CA ASP A 196 -3.39 20.53 -8.99
C ASP A 196 -3.55 20.37 -7.47
N VAL A 197 -4.80 20.40 -7.00
CA VAL A 197 -5.17 20.39 -5.58
C VAL A 197 -6.26 19.36 -5.32
N ASP A 198 -6.07 18.50 -4.32
CA ASP A 198 -7.11 17.64 -3.73
C ASP A 198 -7.54 18.20 -2.35
N MET A 199 -8.64 17.69 -1.78
CA MET A 199 -9.20 18.19 -0.53
C MET A 199 -9.90 17.07 0.27
N THR A 200 -9.73 17.05 1.60
CA THR A 200 -10.56 16.18 2.47
C THR A 200 -12.01 16.67 2.48
N THR A 201 -12.98 15.75 2.41
CA THR A 201 -14.42 16.07 2.61
C THR A 201 -14.70 16.22 4.12
N GLY A 202 -14.05 17.20 4.76
CA GLY A 202 -14.04 17.42 6.21
C GLY A 202 -12.75 18.10 6.70
N THR A 203 -12.50 18.05 8.00
CA THR A 203 -11.26 18.53 8.65
C THR A 203 -10.68 17.42 9.51
N GLY A 204 -9.36 17.27 9.60
CA GLY A 204 -8.77 16.11 10.26
C GLY A 204 -9.40 14.81 9.73
N TRP A 205 -9.72 13.88 10.62
CA TRP A 205 -10.39 12.62 10.25
C TRP A 205 -11.14 11.95 11.41
N CYS A 206 -12.08 11.04 11.16
CA CYS A 206 -12.67 10.68 9.87
C CYS A 206 -13.79 11.68 9.50
N PHE A 207 -14.72 11.33 8.60
CA PHE A 207 -15.85 12.22 8.29
C PHE A 207 -16.69 12.54 9.53
N GLY A 208 -17.14 13.79 9.61
CA GLY A 208 -17.86 14.32 10.76
C GLY A 208 -17.79 15.84 10.81
N GLY A 209 -18.42 16.42 11.83
CA GLY A 209 -18.38 17.88 12.04
C GLY A 209 -19.62 18.43 12.76
N PRO A 210 -19.78 19.76 12.83
CA PRO A 210 -20.76 20.42 13.71
C PRO A 210 -22.23 20.20 13.30
N ARG A 211 -22.48 19.61 12.13
CA ARG A 211 -23.83 19.29 11.64
C ARG A 211 -24.27 17.84 11.89
N VAL A 212 -23.39 16.95 12.34
CA VAL A 212 -23.74 15.54 12.61
C VAL A 212 -24.43 15.44 13.96
N THR A 213 -25.72 15.07 13.96
CA THR A 213 -26.52 14.88 15.18
C THR A 213 -26.24 13.54 15.87
N ASP A 214 -26.74 13.35 17.10
CA ASP A 214 -26.56 12.09 17.85
C ASP A 214 -27.11 10.84 17.11
N ASP A 215 -28.22 10.96 16.36
CA ASP A 215 -28.79 9.84 15.59
C ASP A 215 -28.04 9.55 14.28
N GLU A 216 -27.24 10.51 13.79
CA GLU A 216 -26.37 10.41 12.61
C GLU A 216 -24.92 10.07 12.96
N ALA A 217 -24.54 10.20 14.23
CA ALA A 217 -23.23 9.87 14.75
C ALA A 217 -22.96 8.36 14.68
N ASN A 218 -21.69 7.98 14.49
CA ASN A 218 -21.30 6.57 14.55
C ASN A 218 -21.72 5.94 15.88
N ALA A 219 -22.35 4.76 15.80
CA ALA A 219 -23.21 4.27 16.87
C ALA A 219 -22.85 2.85 17.31
N SER A 220 -23.02 2.60 18.60
CA SER A 220 -22.89 1.27 19.19
C SER A 220 -24.24 0.66 19.54
N LEU A 221 -24.39 -0.63 19.27
CA LEU A 221 -25.49 -1.47 19.73
C LEU A 221 -25.56 -1.46 21.26
N VAL A 222 -26.76 -1.22 21.79
CA VAL A 222 -27.06 -1.32 23.22
C VAL A 222 -28.13 -2.39 23.41
N CYS A 223 -27.74 -3.53 23.97
CA CYS A 223 -28.68 -4.59 24.36
C CYS A 223 -28.74 -4.71 25.88
N LYS A 224 -29.93 -4.55 26.46
CA LYS A 224 -30.23 -4.93 27.85
C LYS A 224 -30.99 -6.26 27.86
N ILE A 225 -30.68 -7.14 28.82
CA ILE A 225 -31.32 -8.45 28.96
C ILE A 225 -31.99 -8.54 30.33
N PHE A 226 -33.29 -8.85 30.34
CA PHE A 226 -34.11 -8.99 31.55
C PHE A 226 -34.62 -10.41 31.68
N ASN A 227 -34.57 -10.98 32.88
CA ASN A 227 -35.13 -12.31 33.16
C ASN A 227 -36.53 -12.13 33.77
N VAL A 228 -37.55 -12.69 33.12
CA VAL A 228 -38.94 -12.66 33.59
C VAL A 228 -39.34 -14.09 33.99
N THR A 229 -39.77 -14.27 35.23
CA THR A 229 -40.23 -15.56 35.76
C THR A 229 -41.62 -15.93 35.25
N THR A 230 -42.02 -17.20 35.39
CA THR A 230 -43.38 -17.67 35.07
C THR A 230 -44.42 -16.82 35.81
N GLY A 231 -45.32 -16.15 35.08
CA GLY A 231 -46.32 -15.24 35.65
C GLY A 231 -45.78 -13.89 36.17
N GLY A 232 -44.48 -13.62 36.05
CA GLY A 232 -43.87 -12.33 36.33
C GLY A 232 -44.18 -11.28 35.25
N LYS A 233 -44.04 -10.00 35.60
CA LYS A 233 -44.18 -8.88 34.66
C LYS A 233 -42.82 -8.31 34.31
N LEU A 234 -42.75 -7.59 33.19
CA LEU A 234 -41.61 -6.73 32.85
C LEU A 234 -41.88 -5.34 33.45
N GLU A 235 -41.24 -5.04 34.58
CA GLU A 235 -41.49 -3.81 35.37
C GLU A 235 -40.77 -2.57 34.82
N GLU A 236 -39.74 -2.79 34.00
CA GLU A 236 -38.94 -1.76 33.36
C GLU A 236 -39.73 -0.92 32.34
N LYS A 237 -39.37 0.37 32.24
CA LYS A 237 -39.99 1.32 31.31
C LYS A 237 -39.11 1.59 30.11
N PHE A 238 -39.68 1.44 28.92
CA PHE A 238 -38.97 1.55 27.64
C PHE A 238 -39.39 2.80 26.88
N ASN A 239 -38.43 3.59 26.40
CA ASN A 239 -38.77 4.69 25.50
C ASN A 239 -39.15 4.13 24.12
N ARG A 240 -40.41 4.33 23.72
CA ARG A 240 -40.98 3.85 22.46
C ARG A 240 -40.32 4.45 21.20
N THR A 241 -39.64 5.60 21.28
CA THR A 241 -38.89 6.15 20.13
C THR A 241 -37.50 5.52 19.98
N ASN A 242 -36.83 5.18 21.09
CA ASN A 242 -35.43 4.75 21.08
C ASN A 242 -35.26 3.22 21.18
N THR A 243 -36.30 2.48 21.55
CA THR A 243 -36.29 1.01 21.61
C THR A 243 -36.54 0.43 20.21
N GLN A 244 -35.46 0.09 19.50
CA GLN A 244 -35.51 -0.44 18.13
C GLN A 244 -36.05 -1.87 18.07
N ALA A 245 -35.85 -2.68 19.12
CA ALA A 245 -36.54 -3.96 19.30
C ALA A 245 -36.69 -4.31 20.79
N LEU A 246 -37.77 -5.00 21.14
CA LEU A 246 -37.98 -5.63 22.44
C LEU A 246 -38.53 -7.05 22.20
N VAL A 247 -37.73 -8.08 22.43
CA VAL A 247 -38.09 -9.47 22.07
C VAL A 247 -37.86 -10.40 23.25
N ALA A 248 -38.88 -11.16 23.62
CA ALA A 248 -38.82 -12.19 24.65
C ALA A 248 -38.50 -13.56 24.05
N PHE A 249 -37.58 -14.32 24.66
CA PHE A 249 -37.22 -15.69 24.29
C PHE A 249 -37.51 -16.65 25.45
N GLY A 250 -38.25 -17.71 25.17
CA GLY A 250 -38.59 -18.77 26.12
C GLY A 250 -37.58 -19.91 26.14
N ALA A 251 -37.54 -20.67 27.23
CA ALA A 251 -36.66 -21.83 27.38
C ALA A 251 -36.94 -22.98 26.39
N ASP A 252 -38.08 -22.95 25.70
CA ASP A 252 -38.47 -23.89 24.64
C ASP A 252 -38.08 -23.43 23.22
N GLY A 253 -37.33 -22.32 23.11
CA GLY A 253 -36.88 -21.75 21.85
C GLY A 253 -37.93 -20.89 21.12
N LYS A 254 -39.14 -20.72 21.66
CA LYS A 254 -40.10 -19.75 21.13
C LYS A 254 -39.65 -18.31 21.43
N HIS A 255 -40.04 -17.38 20.58
CA HIS A 255 -39.85 -15.95 20.83
C HIS A 255 -41.15 -15.15 20.61
N VAL A 256 -41.24 -13.96 21.20
CA VAL A 256 -42.38 -13.04 21.06
C VAL A 256 -41.85 -11.61 20.92
N ASP A 257 -42.21 -10.95 19.82
CA ASP A 257 -41.96 -9.52 19.61
C ASP A 257 -42.90 -8.69 20.52
N LEU A 258 -42.30 -7.91 21.41
CA LEU A 258 -42.96 -7.02 22.37
C LEU A 258 -42.79 -5.54 22.00
N THR A 259 -42.05 -5.21 20.93
CA THR A 259 -41.71 -3.83 20.54
C THR A 259 -42.97 -2.98 20.33
N LYS A 260 -44.00 -3.56 19.72
CA LYS A 260 -45.31 -2.92 19.49
C LYS A 260 -46.24 -2.93 20.71
N LYS A 261 -45.82 -3.50 21.85
CA LYS A 261 -46.56 -3.58 23.12
C LYS A 261 -46.06 -2.57 24.17
N ILE A 262 -45.10 -1.71 23.80
CA ILE A 262 -44.65 -0.58 24.61
C ILE A 262 -45.73 0.51 24.58
N SER A 263 -46.34 0.74 25.73
CA SER A 263 -47.34 1.77 26.01
C SER A 263 -46.75 3.19 25.88
N PRO A 264 -47.57 4.25 25.73
CA PRO A 264 -47.10 5.64 25.72
C PRO A 264 -46.37 6.06 27.00
N ASP A 265 -46.65 5.43 28.14
CA ASP A 265 -45.96 5.68 29.43
C ASP A 265 -44.67 4.84 29.60
N GLY A 266 -44.30 4.05 28.59
CA GLY A 266 -43.16 3.14 28.57
C GLY A 266 -43.40 1.76 29.20
N SER A 267 -44.56 1.50 29.83
CA SER A 267 -44.91 0.15 30.33
C SER A 267 -45.07 -0.86 29.18
N VAL A 268 -44.91 -2.15 29.45
CA VAL A 268 -45.05 -3.21 28.44
C VAL A 268 -46.25 -4.09 28.75
N ASN A 269 -47.27 -4.06 27.89
CA ASN A 269 -48.48 -4.87 28.07
C ASN A 269 -48.25 -6.33 27.64
N TRP A 270 -47.59 -7.11 28.50
CA TRP A 270 -47.33 -8.52 28.29
C TRP A 270 -47.22 -9.31 29.61
N LEU A 271 -47.64 -10.57 29.56
CA LEU A 271 -47.48 -11.57 30.62
C LEU A 271 -47.07 -12.89 29.95
N PRO A 272 -46.03 -13.60 30.42
CA PRO A 272 -45.66 -14.92 29.90
C PRO A 272 -46.66 -15.98 30.37
N ALA A 273 -47.22 -16.74 29.42
CA ALA A 273 -48.21 -17.79 29.73
C ALA A 273 -47.62 -19.01 30.45
N SER A 274 -46.34 -19.32 30.23
CA SER A 274 -45.62 -20.41 30.88
C SER A 274 -44.11 -20.23 30.77
N GLY A 275 -43.38 -20.80 31.75
CA GLY A 275 -41.91 -20.83 31.78
C GLY A 275 -41.22 -19.49 32.08
N PRO A 276 -39.90 -19.51 32.34
CA PRO A 276 -39.07 -18.31 32.40
C PRO A 276 -38.71 -17.82 30.98
N TRP A 277 -38.60 -16.50 30.84
CA TRP A 277 -38.27 -15.83 29.58
C TRP A 277 -37.10 -14.85 29.75
N LYS A 278 -36.28 -14.70 28.70
CA LYS A 278 -35.27 -13.65 28.59
C LYS A 278 -35.76 -12.58 27.61
N VAL A 279 -35.94 -11.35 28.06
CA VAL A 279 -36.34 -10.22 27.22
C VAL A 279 -35.12 -9.41 26.84
N TYR A 280 -34.85 -9.31 25.54
CA TYR A 280 -33.77 -8.53 24.95
C TYR A 280 -34.34 -7.19 24.48
N ALA A 281 -33.87 -6.09 25.05
CA ALA A 281 -34.22 -4.73 24.64
C ALA A 281 -33.03 -4.12 23.90
N VAL A 282 -33.22 -3.82 22.62
CA VAL A 282 -32.21 -3.25 21.73
C VAL A 282 -32.52 -1.79 21.45
N SER A 283 -31.50 -0.96 21.61
CA SER A 283 -31.43 0.44 21.18
C SER A 283 -30.02 0.75 20.68
N GLN A 284 -29.78 1.98 20.26
CA GLN A 284 -28.44 2.48 19.95
C GLN A 284 -27.96 3.51 20.98
N LYS A 285 -26.66 3.82 20.95
CA LYS A 285 -26.08 5.04 21.51
C LYS A 285 -25.03 5.61 20.55
N PRO A 286 -24.81 6.93 20.49
CA PRO A 286 -23.62 7.50 19.87
C PRO A 286 -22.36 6.90 20.53
N SER A 287 -21.30 6.70 19.75
CA SER A 287 -20.00 6.18 20.25
C SER A 287 -19.31 7.16 21.22
N GLY A 288 -19.69 8.44 21.17
CA GLY A 288 -19.02 9.56 21.83
C GLY A 288 -17.82 10.12 21.06
N GLN A 289 -17.37 9.46 19.97
CA GLN A 289 -16.26 9.97 19.17
C GLN A 289 -16.62 11.30 18.49
N LYS A 290 -15.64 12.19 18.53
CA LYS A 290 -15.60 13.43 17.75
C LYS A 290 -14.57 13.28 16.63
N VAL A 291 -14.68 14.09 15.59
CA VAL A 291 -13.63 14.27 14.58
C VAL A 291 -12.29 14.47 15.30
N LYS A 292 -11.25 13.73 14.91
CA LYS A 292 -9.90 13.87 15.45
C LYS A 292 -9.23 15.07 14.81
N ARG A 293 -8.38 15.77 15.59
CA ARG A 293 -7.50 16.82 15.08
C ARG A 293 -8.23 17.95 14.31
N PRO A 294 -9.50 18.31 14.60
CA PRO A 294 -10.30 19.14 13.71
C PRO A 294 -9.73 20.56 13.58
N ALA A 295 -10.01 21.21 12.45
CA ALA A 295 -9.85 22.65 12.34
C ALA A 295 -11.02 23.38 13.04
N LEU A 296 -10.83 24.68 13.28
CA LEU A 296 -11.90 25.56 13.75
C LEU A 296 -13.10 25.50 12.79
N GLY A 297 -14.31 25.24 13.31
CA GLY A 297 -15.53 25.03 12.53
C GLY A 297 -15.69 23.61 11.96
N GLY A 298 -14.76 22.70 12.24
CA GLY A 298 -14.82 21.28 11.88
C GLY A 298 -15.16 20.35 13.07
N GLU A 299 -15.34 20.90 14.27
CA GLU A 299 -15.56 20.14 15.50
C GLU A 299 -16.98 19.55 15.55
N GLY A 300 -17.09 18.24 15.81
CA GLY A 300 -18.40 17.58 16.00
C GLY A 300 -18.29 16.06 15.99
N HIS A 301 -19.43 15.37 15.88
CA HIS A 301 -19.47 13.90 15.90
C HIS A 301 -18.85 13.30 14.63
N MET A 302 -18.24 12.12 14.78
CA MET A 302 -17.92 11.26 13.63
C MET A 302 -19.20 10.69 13.00
N LEU A 303 -19.25 10.65 11.68
CA LEU A 303 -20.38 10.22 10.87
C LEU A 303 -20.64 8.71 10.94
N ASN A 304 -21.91 8.27 10.96
CA ASN A 304 -22.23 6.85 10.85
C ASN A 304 -22.18 6.36 9.39
N LEU A 305 -21.06 5.76 8.98
CA LEU A 305 -20.91 5.15 7.66
C LEU A 305 -21.83 3.94 7.39
N PHE A 306 -22.61 3.46 8.36
CA PHE A 306 -23.65 2.44 8.12
C PHE A 306 -25.03 3.04 7.83
N TYR A 307 -25.24 4.35 8.00
CA TYR A 307 -26.54 4.99 7.87
C TYR A 307 -26.61 5.92 6.65
N GLY A 308 -27.47 5.58 5.67
CA GLY A 308 -27.57 6.30 4.39
C GLY A 308 -28.02 7.76 4.51
N GLU A 309 -28.96 8.04 5.43
CA GLU A 309 -29.48 9.40 5.63
C GLU A 309 -28.44 10.32 6.30
N ALA A 310 -27.61 9.81 7.22
CA ALA A 310 -26.50 10.59 7.79
C ALA A 310 -25.52 11.06 6.71
N MET A 311 -25.13 10.18 5.78
CA MET A 311 -24.26 10.57 4.65
C MET A 311 -24.92 11.63 3.76
N LYS A 312 -26.20 11.44 3.42
CA LYS A 312 -27.00 12.39 2.63
C LYS A 312 -27.07 13.77 3.26
N ASP A 313 -27.22 13.84 4.58
CA ASP A 313 -27.39 15.10 5.31
C ASP A 313 -26.05 15.78 5.63
N TYR A 314 -24.99 15.00 5.88
CA TYR A 314 -23.59 15.48 5.94
C TYR A 314 -23.19 16.22 4.66
N LEU A 315 -23.51 15.66 3.48
CA LEU A 315 -23.15 16.24 2.19
C LEU A 315 -23.84 17.58 1.90
N LYS A 316 -24.97 17.90 2.57
CA LYS A 316 -25.62 19.23 2.48
C LYS A 316 -24.71 20.36 2.96
N TRP A 317 -23.80 20.09 3.90
CA TRP A 317 -22.82 21.08 4.37
C TRP A 317 -21.91 21.58 3.25
N PHE A 318 -21.49 20.66 2.38
CA PHE A 318 -20.62 20.94 1.25
C PHE A 318 -21.41 21.53 0.07
N ASP A 319 -22.62 21.03 -0.20
CA ASP A 319 -23.53 21.66 -1.19
C ASP A 319 -23.85 23.12 -0.81
N ASP A 320 -24.07 23.44 0.48
CA ASP A 320 -24.24 24.83 0.97
C ASP A 320 -22.99 25.70 0.71
N ALA A 321 -21.80 25.20 1.07
CA ALA A 321 -20.55 25.94 0.95
C ALA A 321 -20.16 26.22 -0.51
N PHE A 322 -20.35 25.23 -1.39
CA PHE A 322 -20.07 25.37 -2.83
C PHE A 322 -21.21 26.03 -3.63
N LYS A 323 -22.40 26.25 -3.04
CA LYS A 323 -23.63 26.75 -3.70
C LYS A 323 -23.41 27.97 -4.60
N ASN A 324 -22.62 28.92 -4.12
CA ASN A 324 -22.32 30.18 -4.82
C ASN A 324 -20.87 30.26 -5.34
N TYR A 325 -20.05 29.23 -5.11
CA TYR A 325 -18.61 29.22 -5.44
C TYR A 325 -18.39 29.12 -6.95
N GLN A 326 -17.90 30.20 -7.56
CA GLN A 326 -17.57 30.26 -9.00
C GLN A 326 -16.08 29.98 -9.31
N GLY A 327 -15.26 29.81 -8.26
CA GLY A 327 -13.83 29.57 -8.38
C GLY A 327 -13.48 28.20 -8.98
N PRO A 328 -12.21 27.96 -9.32
CA PRO A 328 -11.77 26.63 -9.72
C PRO A 328 -11.89 25.67 -8.54
N LYS A 329 -12.54 24.51 -8.76
CA LYS A 329 -12.68 23.46 -7.74
C LYS A 329 -11.42 22.58 -7.66
N PRO A 330 -11.09 22.03 -6.47
CA PRO A 330 -10.17 20.89 -6.34
C PRO A 330 -10.47 19.74 -7.30
N ARG A 331 -9.45 18.93 -7.59
CA ARG A 331 -9.49 17.76 -8.48
C ARG A 331 -10.20 16.57 -7.85
N ALA A 332 -9.84 16.19 -6.62
CA ALA A 332 -10.47 15.09 -5.90
C ALA A 332 -10.92 15.46 -4.48
N GLN A 333 -11.95 14.74 -4.03
CA GLN A 333 -12.42 14.65 -2.65
C GLN A 333 -11.79 13.40 -2.00
N TYR A 334 -11.40 13.51 -0.74
CA TYR A 334 -10.72 12.44 0.01
C TYR A 334 -11.53 11.97 1.23
N HIS A 335 -11.61 10.64 1.41
CA HIS A 335 -12.04 9.95 2.64
C HIS A 335 -10.85 9.20 3.25
N ASP A 336 -10.60 9.47 4.52
CA ASP A 336 -9.44 8.97 5.29
C ASP A 336 -9.66 7.58 5.90
N SER A 337 -8.61 6.98 6.43
CA SER A 337 -8.68 5.65 7.05
C SER A 337 -9.77 5.53 8.13
N TYR A 338 -10.38 4.35 8.24
CA TYR A 338 -11.55 4.11 9.08
C TYR A 338 -11.15 3.92 10.55
N GLU A 339 -11.37 4.95 11.37
CA GLU A 339 -11.17 4.92 12.82
C GLU A 339 -12.49 5.04 13.63
N TYR A 340 -13.62 4.79 12.96
CA TYR A 340 -14.96 4.87 13.52
C TYR A 340 -15.29 3.66 14.44
N LYS A 341 -15.82 3.91 15.64
CA LYS A 341 -16.57 2.94 16.44
C LYS A 341 -18.05 2.96 16.02
N SER A 342 -18.33 2.38 14.85
CA SER A 342 -19.70 2.01 14.45
C SER A 342 -19.85 0.49 14.43
N ASP A 343 -20.88 -0.02 15.11
CA ASP A 343 -21.36 -1.40 14.98
C ASP A 343 -22.89 -1.48 14.78
N TRP A 344 -23.56 -0.32 14.61
CA TRP A 344 -25.02 -0.23 14.46
C TRP A 344 -25.50 0.99 13.67
N SER A 345 -26.78 1.02 13.28
CA SER A 345 -27.48 2.17 12.67
C SER A 345 -28.97 2.21 13.08
N PRO A 346 -29.67 3.36 12.92
CA PRO A 346 -31.11 3.47 13.23
C PRO A 346 -31.97 2.43 12.50
N ASP A 347 -31.59 2.05 11.29
CA ASP A 347 -32.32 1.19 10.36
C ASP A 347 -31.73 -0.23 10.21
N PHE A 348 -30.71 -0.59 10.99
CA PHE A 348 -29.89 -1.80 10.77
C PHE A 348 -30.73 -3.08 10.63
N PHE A 349 -31.74 -3.27 11.48
CA PHE A 349 -32.66 -4.42 11.42
C PHE A 349 -33.35 -4.57 10.05
N ALA A 350 -33.86 -3.47 9.48
CA ALA A 350 -34.52 -3.49 8.18
C ALA A 350 -33.53 -3.70 7.03
N GLN A 351 -32.32 -3.13 7.15
CA GLN A 351 -31.23 -3.30 6.18
C GLN A 351 -30.68 -4.73 6.16
N PHE A 352 -30.65 -5.40 7.32
CA PHE A 352 -30.31 -6.81 7.49
C PHE A 352 -31.39 -7.72 6.90
N GLU A 353 -32.66 -7.55 7.32
CA GLU A 353 -33.76 -8.42 6.88
C GLU A 353 -33.91 -8.40 5.35
N LYS A 354 -33.77 -7.22 4.74
CA LYS A 354 -33.73 -7.00 3.28
C LYS A 354 -32.59 -7.77 2.58
N ARG A 355 -31.42 -7.91 3.20
CA ARG A 355 -30.19 -8.46 2.58
C ARG A 355 -29.95 -9.94 2.86
N ARG A 356 -30.27 -10.40 4.07
CA ARG A 356 -29.98 -11.76 4.55
C ARG A 356 -31.24 -12.65 4.55
N GLY A 357 -32.42 -12.04 4.44
CA GLY A 357 -33.70 -12.75 4.21
C GLY A 357 -34.32 -13.38 5.45
N TYR A 358 -33.95 -12.91 6.64
CA TYR A 358 -34.56 -13.26 7.93
C TYR A 358 -34.37 -12.11 8.93
N ARG A 359 -35.17 -12.11 10.01
CA ARG A 359 -35.15 -11.09 11.07
C ARG A 359 -34.01 -11.34 12.05
N LEU A 360 -33.08 -10.38 12.20
CA LEU A 360 -32.04 -10.41 13.23
C LEU A 360 -32.63 -10.29 14.66
N GLN A 361 -33.81 -9.67 14.79
CA GLN A 361 -34.61 -9.58 16.01
C GLN A 361 -34.93 -10.97 16.59
N ASP A 362 -35.05 -11.98 15.74
CA ASP A 362 -35.43 -13.35 16.11
C ASP A 362 -34.20 -14.21 16.47
N GLU A 363 -32.99 -13.66 16.31
CA GLU A 363 -31.68 -14.29 16.59
C GLU A 363 -30.83 -13.50 17.62
N LEU A 364 -31.43 -12.56 18.36
CA LEU A 364 -30.71 -11.72 19.34
C LEU A 364 -29.85 -12.49 20.37
N PRO A 365 -30.24 -13.69 20.88
CA PRO A 365 -29.36 -14.50 21.72
C PRO A 365 -28.08 -14.98 21.03
N ALA A 366 -28.12 -15.18 19.70
CA ALA A 366 -26.96 -15.59 18.89
C ALA A 366 -26.08 -14.39 18.48
N LEU A 367 -26.69 -13.21 18.29
CA LEU A 367 -25.96 -11.96 18.05
C LEU A 367 -25.22 -11.46 19.30
N VAL A 368 -25.88 -11.46 20.46
CA VAL A 368 -25.40 -10.82 21.70
C VAL A 368 -24.69 -11.81 22.64
N GLY A 369 -24.96 -13.11 22.52
CA GLY A 369 -24.42 -14.14 23.42
C GLY A 369 -25.06 -14.12 24.80
N ASP A 370 -24.38 -14.75 25.77
CA ASP A 370 -24.77 -14.73 27.18
C ASP A 370 -23.98 -13.68 27.99
N GLU A 371 -24.40 -13.45 29.23
CA GLU A 371 -23.77 -12.44 30.09
C GLU A 371 -22.30 -12.74 30.43
N ARG A 372 -21.88 -14.02 30.35
CA ARG A 372 -20.52 -14.46 30.64
C ARG A 372 -19.60 -14.19 29.46
N SER A 373 -20.07 -14.43 28.23
CA SER A 373 -19.42 -13.97 27.01
C SER A 373 -19.33 -12.44 26.98
N ARG A 374 -20.41 -11.73 27.29
CA ARG A 374 -20.45 -10.26 27.32
C ARG A 374 -19.42 -9.65 28.27
N ARG A 375 -19.29 -10.18 29.50
CA ARG A 375 -18.26 -9.75 30.47
C ARG A 375 -16.82 -10.07 30.03
N ARG A 376 -16.64 -11.07 29.17
CA ARG A 376 -15.33 -11.39 28.57
C ARG A 376 -15.01 -10.42 27.41
N GLU A 377 -15.98 -10.15 26.54
CA GLU A 377 -15.85 -9.20 25.44
C GLU A 377 -15.59 -7.76 25.93
N GLU A 378 -16.17 -7.35 27.06
CA GLU A 378 -15.83 -6.08 27.73
C GLU A 378 -14.35 -6.01 28.15
N ALA A 379 -13.77 -7.12 28.62
CA ALA A 379 -12.36 -7.20 29.03
C ALA A 379 -11.39 -7.32 27.84
N ASP A 380 -11.77 -8.06 26.79
CA ASP A 380 -10.97 -8.21 25.56
C ASP A 380 -11.01 -6.93 24.67
N SER A 381 -11.89 -5.96 24.96
CA SER A 381 -12.07 -4.71 24.19
C SER A 381 -10.88 -3.73 24.20
N THR A 382 -9.79 -4.04 24.92
CA THR A 382 -8.59 -3.20 25.07
C THR A 382 -7.43 -3.63 24.15
N ASN A 383 -7.69 -3.73 22.84
CA ASN A 383 -6.69 -3.99 21.77
C ASN A 383 -5.74 -5.19 22.00
N ALA A 384 -6.17 -6.22 22.75
CA ALA A 384 -5.39 -7.43 22.97
C ALA A 384 -5.79 -8.53 21.97
N ALA A 385 -4.81 -9.26 21.43
CA ALA A 385 -5.07 -10.34 20.47
C ALA A 385 -5.92 -11.46 21.10
N PRO A 386 -7.00 -11.93 20.45
CA PRO A 386 -7.99 -12.79 21.09
C PRO A 386 -7.46 -14.21 21.38
N VAL A 387 -7.59 -14.66 22.63
CA VAL A 387 -7.22 -16.02 23.04
C VAL A 387 -8.25 -17.04 22.52
N ARG A 388 -7.94 -17.60 21.34
CA ARG A 388 -8.73 -18.58 20.59
C ARG A 388 -8.87 -19.91 21.35
N LEU A 389 -9.97 -20.06 22.10
CA LEU A 389 -10.40 -21.32 22.69
C LEU A 389 -11.40 -22.01 21.76
N VAL A 390 -11.01 -23.18 21.23
CA VAL A 390 -11.87 -24.00 20.37
C VAL A 390 -12.64 -25.00 21.25
N THR A 391 -13.91 -24.70 21.51
CA THR A 391 -14.90 -25.66 22.05
C THR A 391 -16.14 -25.58 21.17
N SER A 392 -16.36 -26.55 20.30
CA SER A 392 -17.45 -26.52 19.33
C SER A 392 -18.78 -27.02 19.92
N SER A 393 -19.63 -26.11 20.39
CA SER A 393 -21.06 -26.39 20.59
C SER A 393 -21.89 -25.96 19.37
N ALA A 394 -23.06 -26.56 19.16
CA ALA A 394 -23.95 -26.17 18.05
C ALA A 394 -24.48 -24.72 18.20
N THR A 395 -24.47 -24.18 19.41
CA THR A 395 -24.74 -22.76 19.71
C THR A 395 -23.67 -21.82 19.17
N ASP A 396 -22.40 -22.24 19.13
CA ASP A 396 -21.29 -21.40 18.64
C ASP A 396 -21.33 -21.25 17.11
N ASP A 397 -21.64 -22.32 16.36
CA ASP A 397 -21.83 -22.25 14.91
C ASP A 397 -23.03 -21.38 14.52
N ARG A 398 -24.15 -21.45 15.26
CA ARG A 398 -25.29 -20.54 15.03
C ARG A 398 -24.91 -19.08 15.31
N ALA A 399 -24.19 -18.81 16.40
CA ALA A 399 -23.69 -17.46 16.71
C ALA A 399 -22.72 -16.95 15.63
N ALA A 400 -21.76 -17.77 15.21
CA ALA A 400 -20.81 -17.44 14.14
C ALA A 400 -21.52 -17.11 12.82
N ARG A 401 -22.58 -17.84 12.47
CA ARG A 401 -23.39 -17.59 11.26
C ARG A 401 -24.17 -16.28 11.32
N VAL A 402 -24.86 -16.02 12.43
CA VAL A 402 -25.62 -14.76 12.64
C VAL A 402 -24.66 -13.57 12.64
N LYS A 403 -23.51 -13.68 13.31
CA LYS A 403 -22.46 -12.65 13.31
C LYS A 403 -21.79 -12.47 11.94
N CYS A 404 -21.66 -13.53 11.13
CA CYS A 404 -21.18 -13.45 9.76
C CYS A 404 -22.16 -12.68 8.84
N ASP A 405 -23.44 -13.04 8.84
CA ASP A 405 -24.51 -12.32 8.11
C ASP A 405 -24.58 -10.82 8.53
N TYR A 406 -24.34 -10.55 9.81
CA TYR A 406 -24.32 -9.19 10.40
C TYR A 406 -23.09 -8.37 9.95
N ARG A 407 -21.90 -8.98 9.93
CA ARG A 407 -20.66 -8.35 9.41
C ARG A 407 -20.73 -8.08 7.91
N GLU A 408 -21.25 -9.04 7.15
CA GLU A 408 -21.53 -8.86 5.72
C GLU A 408 -22.54 -7.71 5.52
N THR A 409 -23.59 -7.60 6.36
CA THR A 409 -24.55 -6.49 6.29
C THR A 409 -23.90 -5.12 6.54
N ALA A 410 -23.00 -5.01 7.53
CA ALA A 410 -22.24 -3.78 7.79
C ALA A 410 -21.29 -3.43 6.62
N SER A 411 -20.65 -4.44 6.03
CA SER A 411 -19.85 -4.28 4.81
C SER A 411 -20.69 -3.78 3.62
N ASP A 412 -21.86 -4.36 3.40
CA ASP A 412 -22.76 -4.01 2.29
C ASP A 412 -23.36 -2.61 2.45
N LEU A 413 -23.59 -2.14 3.68
CA LEU A 413 -24.05 -0.77 3.92
C LEU A 413 -23.02 0.28 3.48
N MET A 414 -21.73 0.04 3.75
CA MET A 414 -20.66 0.91 3.24
C MET A 414 -20.47 0.78 1.72
N ALA A 415 -20.44 -0.46 1.21
CA ALA A 415 -20.11 -0.75 -0.19
C ALA A 415 -21.24 -0.44 -1.19
N GLU A 416 -22.51 -0.45 -0.76
CA GLU A 416 -23.69 -0.27 -1.63
C GLU A 416 -24.46 1.02 -1.35
N VAL A 417 -24.25 1.68 -0.20
CA VAL A 417 -25.02 2.87 0.20
C VAL A 417 -24.11 4.08 0.43
N THR A 418 -23.40 4.15 1.56
CA THR A 418 -22.80 5.41 2.02
C THR A 418 -21.62 5.88 1.18
N LEU A 419 -20.62 5.03 0.91
CA LEU A 419 -19.48 5.42 0.06
C LEU A 419 -19.91 5.67 -1.40
N PRO A 420 -20.80 4.86 -2.03
CA PRO A 420 -21.36 5.19 -3.34
C PRO A 420 -22.14 6.51 -3.39
N MET A 421 -22.83 6.91 -2.31
CA MET A 421 -23.51 8.21 -2.24
C MET A 421 -22.52 9.38 -2.23
N TRP A 422 -21.45 9.31 -1.45
CA TRP A 422 -20.37 10.30 -1.46
C TRP A 422 -19.63 10.35 -2.80
N ALA A 423 -19.35 9.19 -3.43
CA ALA A 423 -18.70 9.14 -4.74
C ALA A 423 -19.61 9.70 -5.86
N ALA A 424 -20.91 9.39 -5.85
CA ALA A 424 -21.88 9.95 -6.78
C ALA A 424 -22.07 11.46 -6.59
N TRP A 425 -22.09 11.95 -5.33
CA TRP A 425 -22.12 13.38 -5.01
C TRP A 425 -20.87 14.10 -5.50
N SER A 426 -19.69 13.53 -5.25
CA SER A 426 -18.40 14.07 -5.67
C SER A 426 -18.36 14.21 -7.19
N LYS A 427 -18.70 13.14 -7.92
CA LYS A 427 -18.76 13.13 -9.38
C LYS A 427 -19.79 14.10 -9.95
N LYS A 428 -20.99 14.21 -9.35
CA LYS A 428 -22.03 15.19 -9.71
C LYS A 428 -21.50 16.62 -9.58
N ASN A 429 -20.66 16.89 -8.57
CA ASN A 429 -20.09 18.20 -8.32
C ASN A 429 -18.79 18.49 -9.10
N GLY A 430 -18.29 17.54 -9.90
CA GLY A 430 -17.09 17.70 -10.74
C GLY A 430 -15.78 17.22 -10.11
N PHE A 431 -15.85 16.51 -8.98
CA PHE A 431 -14.70 15.95 -8.28
C PHE A 431 -14.47 14.47 -8.64
N LEU A 432 -13.21 14.04 -8.62
CA LEU A 432 -12.82 12.64 -8.43
C LEU A 432 -12.88 12.24 -6.95
N THR A 433 -12.67 10.97 -6.64
CA THR A 433 -12.60 10.45 -5.26
C THR A 433 -11.32 9.66 -4.97
N ARG A 434 -10.76 9.85 -3.77
CA ARG A 434 -9.68 9.07 -3.15
C ARG A 434 -10.16 8.49 -1.82
N ASN A 435 -9.96 7.19 -1.57
CA ASN A 435 -10.52 6.51 -0.40
C ASN A 435 -9.56 5.51 0.24
N GLU A 436 -9.31 5.68 1.53
CA GLU A 436 -8.68 4.69 2.40
C GLU A 436 -9.74 3.81 3.08
N ALA A 437 -9.95 2.61 2.52
CA ALA A 437 -10.90 1.63 3.06
C ALA A 437 -10.35 0.80 4.23
N HIS A 438 -9.06 0.90 4.55
CA HIS A 438 -8.46 0.20 5.67
C HIS A 438 -8.87 0.80 7.03
N GLY A 439 -8.70 0.02 8.10
CA GLY A 439 -9.36 0.25 9.39
C GLY A 439 -10.79 -0.27 9.44
N SER A 440 -11.47 -0.45 8.30
CA SER A 440 -12.90 -0.80 8.26
C SER A 440 -13.17 -2.28 8.52
N PRO A 441 -14.38 -2.63 9.03
CA PRO A 441 -14.80 -4.02 9.21
C PRO A 441 -15.36 -4.67 7.93
N GLY A 442 -15.39 -3.95 6.80
CA GLY A 442 -15.96 -4.41 5.54
C GLY A 442 -14.93 -4.99 4.57
N ASN A 443 -15.39 -5.53 3.44
CA ASN A 443 -14.54 -6.10 2.41
C ASN A 443 -13.78 -4.99 1.66
N TRP A 444 -12.53 -4.76 2.05
CA TRP A 444 -11.63 -3.75 1.48
C TRP A 444 -11.64 -3.69 -0.06
N LEU A 445 -11.66 -4.84 -0.74
CA LEU A 445 -11.60 -4.88 -2.21
C LEU A 445 -12.79 -4.19 -2.87
N ASP A 446 -13.97 -4.25 -2.24
CA ASP A 446 -15.17 -3.60 -2.75
C ASP A 446 -15.21 -2.12 -2.32
N LEU A 447 -14.84 -1.82 -1.07
CA LEU A 447 -14.82 -0.46 -0.52
C LEU A 447 -13.79 0.44 -1.23
N TYR A 448 -12.62 -0.09 -1.56
CA TYR A 448 -11.64 0.57 -2.41
C TYR A 448 -12.18 0.82 -3.81
N ALA A 449 -12.83 -0.18 -4.43
CA ALA A 449 -13.32 -0.10 -5.80
C ALA A 449 -14.43 0.96 -6.03
N VAL A 450 -15.09 1.43 -4.96
CA VAL A 450 -16.04 2.57 -5.02
C VAL A 450 -15.34 3.82 -5.55
N ALA A 451 -14.18 4.19 -5.01
CA ALA A 451 -13.49 5.43 -5.32
C ALA A 451 -12.76 5.40 -6.68
N ASP A 452 -12.56 6.56 -7.31
CA ASP A 452 -11.82 6.68 -8.57
C ASP A 452 -10.34 6.31 -8.42
N MET A 453 -9.78 6.51 -7.22
CA MET A 453 -8.39 6.23 -6.84
C MET A 453 -8.36 5.55 -5.45
N PRO A 454 -8.19 4.22 -5.37
CA PRO A 454 -7.94 3.51 -4.10
C PRO A 454 -6.62 3.94 -3.46
N GLU A 455 -6.62 4.13 -2.15
CA GLU A 455 -5.47 4.65 -1.38
C GLU A 455 -5.05 3.68 -0.25
N THR A 456 -3.78 3.70 0.15
CA THR A 456 -3.23 2.80 1.17
C THR A 456 -2.10 3.47 1.92
N GLU A 457 -1.91 3.15 3.19
CA GLU A 457 -0.76 3.58 4.00
C GLU A 457 0.37 2.51 4.04
N MET A 458 1.57 2.91 4.48
CA MET A 458 2.66 2.00 4.92
C MET A 458 3.56 2.63 5.99
N PHE A 459 3.49 2.14 7.23
CA PHE A 459 4.26 2.64 8.38
C PHE A 459 5.55 1.85 8.64
N TYR A 460 6.55 2.43 9.31
CA TYR A 460 7.86 1.81 9.57
C TYR A 460 7.84 0.37 10.12
N LYS A 461 7.09 0.12 11.20
CA LYS A 461 7.09 -1.18 11.89
C LYS A 461 6.31 -2.27 11.14
N ASP A 462 5.35 -1.87 10.29
CA ASP A 462 4.29 -2.74 9.77
C ASP A 462 4.26 -2.86 8.23
N ARG A 463 5.36 -2.50 7.55
CA ARG A 463 5.46 -2.54 6.07
C ARG A 463 5.19 -3.96 5.52
N ASN A 464 4.10 -4.16 4.77
CA ASN A 464 3.89 -5.38 3.98
C ASN A 464 3.19 -5.09 2.65
N LYS A 465 3.88 -5.38 1.54
CA LYS A 465 3.39 -5.21 0.15
C LYS A 465 2.09 -5.97 -0.11
N LEU A 466 1.87 -7.11 0.56
CA LEU A 466 0.69 -7.95 0.38
C LEU A 466 -0.58 -7.32 0.98
N ILE A 467 -0.44 -6.39 1.94
CA ILE A 467 -1.54 -5.62 2.51
C ILE A 467 -1.89 -4.44 1.59
N SER A 468 -0.92 -3.63 1.19
CA SER A 468 -1.13 -2.52 0.22
C SER A 468 -1.60 -3.03 -1.15
N LYS A 469 -1.30 -4.29 -1.51
CA LYS A 469 -1.88 -4.96 -2.68
C LYS A 469 -3.40 -5.08 -2.65
N PHE A 470 -4.12 -4.88 -1.55
CA PHE A 470 -5.58 -4.80 -1.57
C PHE A 470 -6.09 -3.57 -2.35
N ALA A 471 -5.47 -2.40 -2.14
CA ALA A 471 -5.82 -1.19 -2.88
C ALA A 471 -5.51 -1.31 -4.38
N SER A 472 -4.31 -1.83 -4.72
CA SER A 472 -3.94 -2.05 -6.13
C SER A 472 -4.78 -3.12 -6.81
N SER A 473 -5.10 -4.23 -6.13
CA SER A 473 -5.98 -5.28 -6.66
C SER A 473 -7.38 -4.74 -6.94
N ALA A 474 -7.95 -3.95 -6.03
CA ALA A 474 -9.24 -3.30 -6.23
C ALA A 474 -9.24 -2.39 -7.47
N ALA A 475 -8.19 -1.58 -7.65
CA ALA A 475 -8.01 -0.76 -8.84
C ALA A 475 -7.89 -1.60 -10.12
N HIS A 476 -7.00 -2.59 -10.14
CA HIS A 476 -6.72 -3.45 -11.30
C HIS A 476 -7.95 -4.26 -11.75
N VAL A 477 -8.72 -4.79 -10.79
CA VAL A 477 -9.93 -5.56 -11.08
C VAL A 477 -11.08 -4.65 -11.54
N ALA A 478 -11.27 -3.49 -10.91
CA ALA A 478 -12.32 -2.53 -11.25
C ALA A 478 -12.01 -1.65 -12.49
N GLY A 479 -10.76 -1.61 -12.95
CA GLY A 479 -10.34 -0.80 -14.10
C GLY A 479 -10.01 0.66 -13.77
N LYS A 480 -9.59 0.95 -12.53
CA LYS A 480 -9.06 2.26 -12.12
C LYS A 480 -7.59 2.37 -12.55
N GLN A 481 -7.18 3.51 -13.11
CA GLN A 481 -5.80 3.70 -13.62
C GLN A 481 -4.78 3.94 -12.50
N ARG A 482 -5.20 4.61 -11.42
CA ARG A 482 -4.32 5.07 -10.34
C ARG A 482 -4.62 4.37 -9.03
N VAL A 483 -3.54 4.12 -8.29
CA VAL A 483 -3.51 3.62 -6.92
C VAL A 483 -2.66 4.59 -6.14
N THR A 484 -3.29 5.32 -5.23
CA THR A 484 -2.65 6.33 -4.40
C THR A 484 -2.10 5.73 -3.10
N CYS A 485 -1.28 6.48 -2.38
CA CYS A 485 -0.72 6.00 -1.12
C CYS A 485 -0.29 7.13 -0.19
N GLU A 486 -0.78 7.09 1.06
CA GLU A 486 -0.20 7.83 2.18
C GLU A 486 1.23 7.30 2.45
N THR A 487 2.23 8.12 2.12
CA THR A 487 3.62 7.68 1.98
C THR A 487 4.53 8.41 2.96
N GLY A 488 5.19 7.64 3.83
CA GLY A 488 6.23 8.14 4.73
C GLY A 488 5.81 8.24 6.19
N THR A 489 4.54 8.02 6.50
CA THR A 489 4.00 8.14 7.86
C THR A 489 4.79 7.30 8.85
N TRP A 490 5.42 7.99 9.82
CA TRP A 490 6.29 7.38 10.81
C TRP A 490 7.48 6.63 10.20
N LEU A 491 8.10 7.11 9.10
CA LEU A 491 9.17 6.41 8.38
C LEU A 491 10.38 6.06 9.26
N ASN A 492 10.77 7.02 10.12
CA ASN A 492 11.75 6.93 11.20
C ASN A 492 11.46 8.10 12.18
N GLU A 493 12.34 8.44 13.13
CA GLU A 493 12.13 9.59 14.04
C GLU A 493 12.25 10.94 13.30
N HIS A 494 11.49 11.97 13.74
CA HIS A 494 11.44 13.27 13.05
C HIS A 494 12.83 13.88 12.85
N PHE A 495 13.08 14.42 11.67
CA PHE A 495 14.34 15.04 11.25
C PHE A 495 15.56 14.12 11.20
N THR A 496 15.40 12.79 11.33
CA THR A 496 16.46 11.78 11.14
C THR A 496 16.34 11.04 9.80
N GLU A 497 15.23 11.21 9.10
CA GLU A 497 14.84 10.46 7.91
C GLU A 497 15.62 10.90 6.67
N THR A 498 16.08 9.96 5.85
CA THR A 498 16.85 10.27 4.63
C THR A 498 15.99 10.23 3.37
N LEU A 499 16.51 10.79 2.27
CA LEU A 499 15.94 10.60 0.94
C LEU A 499 16.08 9.14 0.47
N ALA A 500 17.07 8.40 0.98
CA ALA A 500 17.25 6.98 0.70
C ALA A 500 16.12 6.13 1.31
N ASP A 501 15.78 6.36 2.59
CA ASP A 501 14.68 5.66 3.27
C ASP A 501 13.34 5.84 2.52
N MET A 502 13.11 7.06 2.02
CA MET A 502 11.91 7.39 1.25
C MET A 502 11.92 6.74 -0.14
N LYS A 503 13.03 6.76 -0.88
CA LYS A 503 13.14 6.00 -2.16
C LYS A 503 12.91 4.50 -1.92
N TYR A 504 13.46 3.95 -0.85
CA TYR A 504 13.29 2.53 -0.50
C TYR A 504 11.84 2.19 -0.13
N LEU A 505 11.10 3.10 0.53
CA LEU A 505 9.65 2.94 0.70
C LEU A 505 8.90 3.03 -0.65
N GLN A 506 9.26 3.98 -1.53
CA GLN A 506 8.66 4.08 -2.86
C GLN A 506 8.87 2.80 -3.69
N ASP A 507 10.07 2.21 -3.68
CA ASP A 507 10.32 0.91 -4.34
C ASP A 507 9.37 -0.18 -3.81
N ASP A 508 9.19 -0.21 -2.48
CA ASP A 508 8.37 -1.19 -1.79
C ASP A 508 6.87 -1.01 -2.08
N LEU A 509 6.42 0.23 -2.30
CA LEU A 509 5.07 0.61 -2.70
C LEU A 509 4.81 0.35 -4.19
N PHE A 510 5.73 0.74 -5.06
CA PHE A 510 5.67 0.50 -6.51
C PHE A 510 5.58 -0.99 -6.82
N LEU A 511 6.36 -1.84 -6.13
CA LEU A 511 6.23 -3.31 -6.20
C LEU A 511 4.84 -3.81 -5.77
N SER A 512 4.15 -3.13 -4.84
CA SER A 512 2.77 -3.48 -4.46
C SER A 512 1.71 -3.02 -5.48
N GLY A 513 2.10 -2.23 -6.49
CA GLY A 513 1.18 -1.69 -7.52
C GLY A 513 0.61 -0.31 -7.19
N VAL A 514 1.12 0.38 -6.17
CA VAL A 514 0.93 1.84 -6.02
C VAL A 514 1.59 2.54 -7.21
N ASN A 515 0.97 3.60 -7.72
CA ASN A 515 1.54 4.39 -8.82
C ASN A 515 1.28 5.90 -8.73
N HIS A 516 0.80 6.40 -7.58
CA HIS A 516 0.59 7.84 -7.33
C HIS A 516 0.82 8.21 -5.85
N ILE A 517 2.07 8.47 -5.48
CA ILE A 517 2.56 8.74 -4.13
C ILE A 517 2.10 10.10 -3.61
N PHE A 518 1.54 10.11 -2.39
CA PHE A 518 1.27 11.30 -1.59
C PHE A 518 2.16 11.25 -0.35
N TYR A 519 3.14 12.16 -0.25
CA TYR A 519 3.93 12.27 0.97
C TYR A 519 3.05 12.69 2.15
N HIS A 520 3.20 12.00 3.27
CA HIS A 520 2.66 12.36 4.56
C HIS A 520 3.82 12.85 5.45
N GLY A 521 4.04 14.16 5.57
CA GLY A 521 3.38 15.23 4.83
C GLY A 521 4.20 16.51 4.78
N THR A 522 3.55 17.57 4.33
CA THR A 522 4.09 18.93 4.37
C THR A 522 3.11 19.83 5.12
N CYS A 523 3.56 20.61 6.09
CA CYS A 523 2.71 21.63 6.68
C CYS A 523 2.69 22.86 5.80
N TYR A 524 1.55 23.53 5.74
CA TYR A 524 1.59 24.97 5.51
C TYR A 524 2.39 25.58 6.66
N SER A 525 3.39 26.40 6.33
CA SER A 525 4.13 27.20 7.30
C SER A 525 4.31 28.59 6.69
N PRO A 526 3.85 29.67 7.35
CA PRO A 526 4.17 31.02 6.92
C PRO A 526 5.67 31.28 7.15
N ASP A 527 6.29 32.14 6.34
CA ASP A 527 7.71 32.48 6.50
C ASP A 527 7.99 33.19 7.83
N GLU A 528 6.99 33.90 8.35
CA GLU A 528 7.04 34.60 9.64
C GLU A 528 7.03 33.65 10.86
N ALA A 529 6.81 32.33 10.68
CA ALA A 529 6.98 31.33 11.74
C ALA A 529 8.45 31.01 12.06
N GLY A 530 9.39 31.42 11.20
CA GLY A 530 10.82 31.13 11.36
C GLY A 530 11.19 29.67 11.06
N TRP A 531 12.35 29.24 11.56
CA TRP A 531 12.84 27.85 11.44
C TRP A 531 12.68 27.13 12.78
N PRO A 532 12.18 25.87 12.81
CA PRO A 532 11.97 24.98 11.68
C PRO A 532 10.64 25.18 10.93
N GLY A 533 9.72 25.99 11.48
CA GLY A 533 8.41 26.29 10.89
C GLY A 533 7.29 25.56 11.62
N TRP A 534 6.16 25.34 10.94
CA TRP A 534 5.09 24.47 11.44
C TRP A 534 5.30 23.02 11.01
N HIS A 535 4.93 22.10 11.89
CA HIS A 535 5.09 20.66 11.73
C HIS A 535 3.85 19.90 12.17
N PHE A 536 3.66 18.72 11.60
CA PHE A 536 2.60 17.79 11.97
C PHE A 536 3.15 16.76 12.96
N TYR A 537 2.32 16.22 13.85
CA TYR A 537 2.80 15.40 14.98
C TYR A 537 3.43 14.05 14.59
N ALA A 538 3.34 13.64 13.32
CA ALA A 538 3.81 12.35 12.81
C ALA A 538 4.76 12.53 11.60
N SER A 539 5.76 11.66 11.52
CA SER A 539 7.02 11.99 10.86
C SER A 539 7.13 11.65 9.36
N TYR A 540 7.84 12.55 8.66
CA TYR A 540 8.88 12.35 7.63
C TYR A 540 9.49 13.73 7.31
N GLU A 541 8.71 14.80 7.50
CA GLU A 541 9.12 16.19 7.32
C GLU A 541 9.50 16.55 5.88
N MET A 542 8.64 16.18 4.92
CA MET A 542 8.74 16.59 3.50
C MET A 542 8.34 18.07 3.32
N ASN A 543 9.05 18.98 3.99
CA ASN A 543 8.73 20.41 4.04
C ASN A 543 9.89 21.31 3.58
N PRO A 544 9.63 22.53 3.07
CA PRO A 544 10.68 23.43 2.54
C PRO A 544 11.70 23.99 3.55
N ARG A 545 11.58 23.68 4.85
CA ARG A 545 12.50 24.12 5.91
C ARG A 545 13.42 22.99 6.39
N ASN A 546 13.08 21.73 6.12
CA ASN A 546 13.95 20.59 6.37
C ASN A 546 15.16 20.65 5.40
N SER A 547 16.38 20.45 5.92
CA SER A 547 17.63 20.61 5.16
C SER A 547 17.68 19.76 3.89
N VAL A 548 17.11 18.54 3.93
CA VAL A 548 17.07 17.62 2.77
C VAL A 548 16.23 18.14 1.60
N TRP A 549 15.39 19.16 1.78
CA TRP A 549 14.55 19.76 0.73
C TRP A 549 15.37 20.23 -0.48
N ARG A 550 16.63 20.62 -0.28
CA ARG A 550 17.55 20.98 -1.38
C ARG A 550 17.62 19.87 -2.44
N ASP A 551 17.58 18.60 -2.03
CA ASP A 551 17.88 17.45 -2.88
C ASP A 551 16.66 16.55 -3.18
N VAL A 552 15.50 16.91 -2.61
CA VAL A 552 14.16 16.39 -2.97
C VAL A 552 13.85 16.41 -4.48
N PRO A 553 14.27 17.39 -5.32
CA PRO A 553 14.07 17.33 -6.77
C PRO A 553 14.58 16.04 -7.44
N ALA A 554 15.64 15.42 -6.92
CA ALA A 554 16.16 14.17 -7.46
C ALA A 554 15.24 12.97 -7.14
N LEU A 555 14.72 12.93 -5.91
CA LEU A 555 13.73 11.93 -5.47
C LEU A 555 12.41 12.09 -6.24
N ASN A 556 11.95 13.33 -6.45
CA ASN A 556 10.71 13.59 -7.17
C ASN A 556 10.83 13.33 -8.67
N ALA A 557 12.00 13.54 -9.29
CA ALA A 557 12.27 13.11 -10.66
C ALA A 557 12.31 11.57 -10.80
N TYR A 558 12.89 10.87 -9.83
CA TYR A 558 12.83 9.40 -9.75
C TYR A 558 11.38 8.90 -9.67
N ALA A 559 10.61 9.42 -8.70
CA ALA A 559 9.21 9.09 -8.54
C ALA A 559 8.39 9.41 -9.80
N SER A 560 8.60 10.57 -10.43
CA SER A 560 7.87 10.99 -11.63
C SER A 560 8.00 10.00 -12.78
N ARG A 561 9.23 9.54 -13.06
CA ARG A 561 9.53 8.56 -14.13
C ARG A 561 8.98 7.17 -13.82
N CYS A 562 9.13 6.71 -12.58
CA CYS A 562 8.56 5.43 -12.14
C CYS A 562 7.03 5.44 -12.25
N GLN A 563 6.36 6.51 -11.82
CA GLN A 563 4.92 6.64 -11.88
C GLN A 563 4.39 6.85 -13.32
N ALA A 564 5.13 7.55 -14.18
CA ALA A 564 4.78 7.65 -15.61
C ALA A 564 4.76 6.28 -16.30
N VAL A 565 5.72 5.41 -15.95
CA VAL A 565 5.75 4.01 -16.39
C VAL A 565 4.65 3.16 -15.72
N LEU A 566 4.41 3.36 -14.42
CA LEU A 566 3.44 2.56 -13.64
C LEU A 566 1.97 3.00 -13.80
N GLN A 567 1.70 4.17 -14.38
CA GLN A 567 0.37 4.62 -14.82
C GLN A 567 0.10 4.34 -16.32
N ALA A 568 1.12 3.96 -17.08
CA ALA A 568 1.01 3.58 -18.50
C ALA A 568 0.65 2.09 -18.67
N GLY A 569 -0.07 1.75 -19.74
CA GLY A 569 -0.47 0.37 -20.01
C GLY A 569 -1.40 -0.24 -18.96
N GLN A 570 -1.62 -1.56 -19.06
CA GLN A 570 -2.52 -2.31 -18.17
C GLN A 570 -1.76 -3.19 -17.18
N PRO A 571 -2.32 -3.53 -16.01
CA PRO A 571 -1.69 -4.49 -15.08
C PRO A 571 -1.54 -5.86 -15.74
N ASP A 572 -0.35 -6.47 -15.63
CA ASP A 572 -0.04 -7.75 -16.27
C ASP A 572 0.05 -8.90 -15.24
N ASN A 573 -1.02 -9.08 -14.45
CA ASN A 573 -1.14 -10.15 -13.46
C ASN A 573 -1.81 -11.40 -14.06
N ASP A 574 -1.28 -12.58 -13.78
CA ASP A 574 -1.75 -13.84 -14.38
C ASP A 574 -2.88 -14.51 -13.59
N ILE A 575 -3.03 -14.19 -12.30
CA ILE A 575 -3.89 -14.89 -11.34
C ILE A 575 -4.87 -13.91 -10.69
N LEU A 576 -6.15 -14.28 -10.63
CA LEU A 576 -7.09 -13.73 -9.64
C LEU A 576 -7.04 -14.62 -8.39
N LEU A 577 -6.66 -14.05 -7.24
CA LEU A 577 -6.60 -14.74 -5.96
C LEU A 577 -7.84 -14.39 -5.11
N TYR A 578 -8.77 -15.32 -4.96
CA TYR A 578 -10.01 -15.06 -4.22
C TYR A 578 -9.75 -14.72 -2.75
N TRP A 579 -10.43 -13.70 -2.24
CA TRP A 579 -10.40 -13.26 -0.84
C TRP A 579 -11.57 -13.89 -0.05
N PRO A 580 -11.33 -14.95 0.76
CA PRO A 580 -12.38 -15.71 1.44
C PRO A 580 -12.82 -15.00 2.74
N VAL A 581 -13.27 -13.74 2.65
CA VAL A 581 -13.61 -12.87 3.80
C VAL A 581 -14.56 -13.54 4.80
N HIS A 582 -15.43 -14.41 4.29
CA HIS A 582 -16.42 -15.17 5.04
C HIS A 582 -15.82 -16.10 6.12
N ASP A 583 -14.62 -16.67 5.93
CA ASP A 583 -13.96 -17.48 6.97
C ASP A 583 -13.45 -16.63 8.15
N PHE A 584 -13.14 -15.34 7.92
CA PHE A 584 -12.77 -14.40 8.99
C PHE A 584 -13.99 -13.84 9.73
N TRP A 585 -15.11 -13.67 9.02
CA TRP A 585 -16.38 -13.23 9.59
C TRP A 585 -17.17 -14.34 10.31
N HIS A 586 -16.96 -15.62 9.99
CA HIS A 586 -17.58 -16.78 10.65
C HIS A 586 -16.94 -17.07 12.02
N ASP A 587 -17.20 -16.19 12.98
CA ASP A 587 -16.66 -16.28 14.34
C ASP A 587 -17.70 -15.81 15.37
N ALA A 588 -17.90 -16.58 16.43
CA ALA A 588 -18.88 -16.31 17.48
C ALA A 588 -18.50 -15.15 18.42
N SER A 589 -17.25 -14.69 18.40
CA SER A 589 -16.73 -13.61 19.28
C SER A 589 -16.88 -12.21 18.66
N GLY A 590 -17.19 -11.20 19.50
CA GLY A 590 -17.26 -9.79 19.16
C GLY A 590 -18.47 -9.38 18.29
N SER A 591 -18.65 -8.08 18.04
CA SER A 591 -19.62 -7.55 17.08
C SER A 591 -18.95 -7.37 15.71
N THR A 592 -18.50 -6.16 15.36
CA THR A 592 -17.67 -5.88 14.18
C THR A 592 -16.24 -6.38 14.34
N ARG A 593 -15.50 -6.51 13.23
CA ARG A 593 -14.09 -6.90 13.20
C ARG A 593 -13.33 -6.02 12.22
N ASN A 594 -12.72 -4.95 12.72
CA ASN A 594 -11.93 -4.02 11.92
C ASN A 594 -10.69 -4.71 11.35
N LEU A 595 -10.53 -4.68 10.03
CA LEU A 595 -9.29 -5.06 9.35
C LEU A 595 -8.38 -3.82 9.36
N THR A 596 -7.10 -3.95 9.70
CA THR A 596 -6.16 -2.81 9.76
C THR A 596 -4.83 -3.15 9.07
N VAL A 597 -3.98 -2.15 8.78
CA VAL A 597 -2.60 -2.45 8.30
C VAL A 597 -1.65 -2.85 9.43
N HIS A 598 -1.94 -2.49 10.68
CA HIS A 598 -1.06 -2.74 11.84
C HIS A 598 -1.31 -4.13 12.44
N ALA A 599 -2.55 -4.40 12.86
CA ALA A 599 -3.01 -5.73 13.24
C ALA A 599 -3.43 -6.46 11.95
N ARG A 600 -2.63 -7.47 11.58
CA ARG A 600 -2.70 -8.20 10.30
C ARG A 600 -3.00 -9.70 10.46
N ASP A 601 -3.37 -10.16 11.66
CA ASP A 601 -3.78 -11.55 11.95
C ASP A 601 -4.99 -11.99 11.12
N TRP A 602 -5.84 -11.04 10.70
CA TRP A 602 -6.92 -11.22 9.72
C TRP A 602 -6.42 -11.64 8.32
N PHE A 603 -5.13 -11.49 8.02
CA PHE A 603 -4.51 -11.85 6.76
C PHE A 603 -3.33 -12.82 6.91
N GLU A 604 -2.27 -12.42 7.63
CA GLU A 604 -0.97 -13.09 7.65
C GLU A 604 -1.03 -14.51 8.24
N ASP A 605 -1.80 -14.70 9.31
CA ASP A 605 -2.03 -16.01 9.94
C ASP A 605 -3.13 -16.85 9.25
N GLN A 606 -3.83 -16.30 8.24
CA GLN A 606 -4.92 -16.98 7.55
C GLN A 606 -4.42 -17.78 6.33
N PRO A 607 -5.14 -18.82 5.85
CA PRO A 607 -4.73 -19.62 4.69
C PRO A 607 -4.50 -18.79 3.41
N ILE A 608 -5.21 -17.67 3.28
CA ILE A 608 -5.06 -16.70 2.19
C ILE A 608 -3.74 -15.91 2.29
N GLY A 609 -3.33 -15.44 3.48
CA GLY A 609 -2.01 -14.83 3.66
C GLY A 609 -0.88 -15.80 3.35
N HIS A 610 -0.97 -17.04 3.84
CA HIS A 610 -0.05 -18.12 3.50
C HIS A 610 0.01 -18.40 1.98
N THR A 611 -1.14 -18.42 1.30
CA THR A 611 -1.23 -18.63 -0.16
C THR A 611 -0.62 -17.46 -0.93
N ALA A 612 -0.95 -16.23 -0.56
CA ALA A 612 -0.41 -15.01 -1.15
C ALA A 612 1.12 -14.91 -0.97
N ALA A 613 1.62 -15.26 0.21
CA ALA A 613 3.05 -15.31 0.51
C ALA A 613 3.78 -16.40 -0.31
N LYS A 614 3.20 -17.61 -0.44
CA LYS A 614 3.76 -18.66 -1.32
C LYS A 614 3.80 -18.19 -2.78
N LEU A 615 2.72 -17.60 -3.29
CA LEU A 615 2.68 -17.10 -4.68
C LEU A 615 3.72 -15.98 -4.91
N TRP A 616 3.78 -15.00 -4.00
CA TRP A 616 4.70 -13.87 -4.08
C TRP A 616 6.17 -14.32 -4.02
N ALA A 617 6.55 -15.14 -3.04
CA ALA A 617 7.92 -15.62 -2.86
C ALA A 617 8.41 -16.54 -3.99
N ARG A 618 7.50 -17.05 -4.84
CA ARG A 618 7.82 -17.84 -6.04
C ARG A 618 7.77 -17.02 -7.33
N GLY A 619 7.43 -15.73 -7.27
CA GLY A 619 7.36 -14.82 -8.43
C GLY A 619 6.07 -14.96 -9.26
N TYR A 620 4.97 -15.46 -8.68
CA TYR A 620 3.66 -15.44 -9.34
C TYR A 620 2.97 -14.08 -9.12
N SER A 621 2.68 -13.39 -10.22
CA SER A 621 1.96 -12.12 -10.27
C SER A 621 0.43 -12.32 -10.18
N PHE A 622 -0.22 -11.73 -9.17
CA PHE A 622 -1.66 -11.87 -8.90
C PHE A 622 -2.29 -10.54 -8.46
N ASP A 623 -3.61 -10.46 -8.57
CA ASP A 623 -4.45 -9.50 -7.84
C ASP A 623 -5.49 -10.26 -7.00
N TYR A 624 -5.85 -9.72 -5.84
CA TYR A 624 -6.96 -10.26 -5.05
C TYR A 624 -8.32 -9.97 -5.69
N VAL A 625 -9.33 -10.80 -5.42
CA VAL A 625 -10.70 -10.60 -5.95
C VAL A 625 -11.79 -10.95 -4.93
N SER A 626 -12.83 -10.11 -4.84
CA SER A 626 -14.00 -10.33 -3.98
C SER A 626 -15.09 -11.19 -4.66
N ASP A 627 -16.07 -11.66 -3.89
CA ASP A 627 -17.31 -12.25 -4.39
C ASP A 627 -18.05 -11.34 -5.39
N ARG A 628 -18.19 -10.05 -5.04
CA ARG A 628 -18.88 -9.02 -5.82
C ARG A 628 -18.17 -8.74 -7.15
N GLN A 629 -16.84 -8.78 -7.15
CA GLN A 629 -16.02 -8.66 -8.37
C GLN A 629 -16.07 -9.95 -9.22
N LEU A 630 -15.98 -11.13 -8.61
CA LEU A 630 -16.14 -12.43 -9.30
C LEU A 630 -17.55 -12.60 -9.91
N ALA A 631 -18.58 -12.00 -9.33
CA ALA A 631 -19.92 -11.97 -9.91
C ALA A 631 -19.91 -11.36 -11.32
N GLY A 632 -19.04 -10.37 -11.61
CA GLY A 632 -18.82 -9.84 -12.96
C GLY A 632 -18.04 -10.79 -13.91
N ALA A 633 -17.31 -11.74 -13.35
CA ALA A 633 -16.38 -12.69 -14.00
C ALA A 633 -16.84 -13.28 -15.35
N GLN A 634 -16.23 -12.92 -16.49
CA GLN A 634 -16.47 -13.59 -17.78
C GLN A 634 -15.25 -14.39 -18.25
N PHE A 635 -15.44 -15.42 -19.08
CA PHE A 635 -14.34 -16.13 -19.75
C PHE A 635 -14.33 -15.81 -21.24
N THR A 636 -13.15 -15.46 -21.75
CA THR A 636 -12.87 -15.09 -23.14
C THR A 636 -11.75 -15.97 -23.70
N LYS A 637 -11.49 -15.90 -25.01
CA LYS A 637 -10.33 -16.60 -25.60
C LYS A 637 -8.97 -16.18 -25.00
N ALA A 638 -8.88 -15.00 -24.37
CA ALA A 638 -7.68 -14.49 -23.74
C ALA A 638 -7.56 -14.85 -22.24
N GLY A 639 -8.61 -15.41 -21.63
CA GLY A 639 -8.65 -15.72 -20.20
C GLY A 639 -9.91 -15.17 -19.50
N VAL A 640 -9.86 -15.14 -18.17
CA VAL A 640 -10.90 -14.60 -17.28
C VAL A 640 -10.85 -13.07 -17.32
N LYS A 641 -11.88 -12.45 -17.92
CA LYS A 641 -12.04 -11.01 -18.05
C LYS A 641 -12.89 -10.46 -16.91
N VAL A 642 -12.30 -9.57 -16.11
CA VAL A 642 -13.00 -8.64 -15.18
C VAL A 642 -13.09 -7.25 -15.85
N ALA A 643 -13.52 -6.20 -15.14
CA ALA A 643 -13.63 -4.86 -15.72
C ALA A 643 -12.27 -4.34 -16.23
N GLY A 644 -11.27 -4.23 -15.35
CA GLY A 644 -9.94 -3.74 -15.70
C GLY A 644 -9.07 -4.77 -16.46
N GLY A 645 -8.69 -5.86 -15.81
CA GLY A 645 -7.76 -6.85 -16.36
C GLY A 645 -8.36 -8.06 -17.09
N THR A 646 -7.48 -8.90 -17.66
CA THR A 646 -7.76 -10.27 -18.12
C THR A 646 -6.67 -11.18 -17.55
N TYR A 647 -7.08 -12.27 -16.88
CA TYR A 647 -6.21 -13.14 -16.09
C TYR A 647 -6.26 -14.58 -16.63
N ARG A 648 -5.19 -15.37 -16.47
CA ARG A 648 -5.13 -16.76 -16.99
C ARG A 648 -6.04 -17.70 -16.20
N THR A 649 -6.07 -17.55 -14.88
CA THR A 649 -6.67 -18.51 -13.95
C THR A 649 -7.18 -17.83 -12.68
N ILE A 650 -8.01 -18.55 -11.92
CA ILE A 650 -8.43 -18.14 -10.58
C ILE A 650 -7.85 -19.13 -9.58
N VAL A 651 -7.20 -18.63 -8.54
CA VAL A 651 -6.79 -19.41 -7.36
C VAL A 651 -7.74 -19.08 -6.21
N VAL A 652 -8.33 -20.12 -5.65
CA VAL A 652 -9.08 -20.12 -4.39
C VAL A 652 -8.11 -20.66 -3.33
N PRO A 653 -7.75 -19.88 -2.30
CA PRO A 653 -6.95 -20.38 -1.17
C PRO A 653 -7.73 -21.44 -0.38
N PRO A 654 -7.08 -22.20 0.52
CA PRO A 654 -7.80 -23.17 1.35
C PRO A 654 -8.83 -22.45 2.24
N CYS A 655 -10.11 -22.70 2.00
CA CYS A 655 -11.23 -22.08 2.72
C CYS A 655 -12.24 -23.14 3.18
N GLU A 656 -13.01 -22.81 4.21
CA GLU A 656 -14.08 -23.66 4.73
C GLU A 656 -15.45 -23.21 4.21
N HIS A 657 -15.74 -21.91 4.27
CA HIS A 657 -17.00 -21.31 3.84
C HIS A 657 -16.85 -20.55 2.52
N ILE A 658 -17.74 -20.84 1.56
CA ILE A 658 -17.87 -20.04 0.33
C ILE A 658 -19.35 -19.72 0.06
N PRO A 659 -19.72 -18.50 -0.38
CA PRO A 659 -21.04 -18.25 -0.92
C PRO A 659 -21.33 -19.21 -2.08
N VAL A 660 -22.47 -19.88 -2.06
CA VAL A 660 -22.81 -20.87 -3.11
C VAL A 660 -22.95 -20.19 -4.48
N GLU A 661 -23.30 -18.91 -4.50
CA GLU A 661 -23.24 -17.98 -5.63
C GLU A 661 -21.84 -17.90 -6.25
N THR A 662 -20.83 -17.67 -5.43
CA THR A 662 -19.42 -17.57 -5.87
C THR A 662 -18.91 -18.92 -6.35
N PHE A 663 -19.21 -20.01 -5.65
CA PHE A 663 -18.87 -21.36 -6.11
C PHE A 663 -19.54 -21.70 -7.46
N ARG A 664 -20.84 -21.41 -7.60
CA ARG A 664 -21.60 -21.55 -8.85
C ARG A 664 -20.99 -20.71 -9.99
N ARG A 665 -20.49 -19.51 -9.69
CA ARG A 665 -19.82 -18.60 -10.63
C ARG A 665 -18.45 -19.12 -11.09
N LEU A 666 -17.64 -19.63 -10.17
CA LEU A 666 -16.37 -20.30 -10.47
C LEU A 666 -16.59 -21.52 -11.38
N LEU A 667 -17.57 -22.37 -11.08
CA LEU A 667 -17.91 -23.51 -11.93
C LEU A 667 -18.45 -23.09 -13.31
N ALA A 668 -19.19 -21.98 -13.41
CA ALA A 668 -19.63 -21.43 -14.69
C ALA A 668 -18.47 -20.90 -15.55
N LEU A 669 -17.44 -20.31 -14.92
CA LEU A 669 -16.21 -19.88 -15.58
C LEU A 669 -15.39 -21.08 -16.08
N ALA A 670 -15.21 -22.11 -15.25
CA ALA A 670 -14.56 -23.36 -15.63
C ALA A 670 -15.30 -24.04 -16.80
N LYS A 671 -16.62 -24.21 -16.70
CA LYS A 671 -17.47 -24.74 -17.79
C LYS A 671 -17.28 -23.97 -19.10
N SER A 672 -17.07 -22.66 -19.02
CA SER A 672 -16.87 -21.77 -20.17
C SER A 672 -15.49 -21.87 -20.81
N GLY A 673 -14.47 -22.31 -20.06
CA GLY A 673 -13.11 -22.53 -20.56
C GLY A 673 -11.97 -22.20 -19.59
N ALA A 674 -12.25 -21.57 -18.44
CA ALA A 674 -11.21 -21.25 -17.45
C ALA A 674 -10.63 -22.49 -16.77
N THR A 675 -9.42 -22.37 -16.23
CA THR A 675 -8.97 -23.22 -15.12
C THR A 675 -9.29 -22.49 -13.82
N VAL A 676 -9.90 -23.20 -12.86
CA VAL A 676 -10.06 -22.74 -11.48
C VAL A 676 -9.31 -23.69 -10.57
N ILE A 677 -8.44 -23.16 -9.72
CA ILE A 677 -7.55 -23.89 -8.83
C ILE A 677 -8.04 -23.69 -7.40
N PHE A 678 -8.40 -24.76 -6.71
CA PHE A 678 -8.62 -24.78 -5.26
C PHE A 678 -7.36 -25.32 -4.60
N ALA A 679 -6.69 -24.47 -3.82
CA ALA A 679 -5.51 -24.89 -3.06
C ALA A 679 -5.93 -25.85 -1.94
N ASP A 680 -5.23 -26.98 -1.86
CA ASP A 680 -5.41 -28.10 -0.93
C ASP A 680 -6.77 -28.84 -1.00
N LYS A 681 -7.91 -28.15 -0.93
CA LYS A 681 -9.26 -28.74 -0.88
C LYS A 681 -10.37 -27.85 -1.45
N LEU A 682 -11.46 -28.45 -1.93
CA LEU A 682 -12.73 -27.77 -2.20
C LEU A 682 -13.44 -27.38 -0.88
N PRO A 683 -14.03 -26.18 -0.80
CA PRO A 683 -14.70 -25.67 0.42
C PRO A 683 -15.81 -26.60 0.93
N SER A 684 -15.97 -26.68 2.24
CA SER A 684 -16.83 -27.66 2.91
C SER A 684 -18.28 -27.17 3.11
N ASP A 685 -18.48 -25.89 3.36
CA ASP A 685 -19.78 -25.32 3.76
C ASP A 685 -20.04 -23.94 3.13
N VAL A 686 -21.20 -23.36 3.43
CA VAL A 686 -21.61 -21.99 3.07
C VAL A 686 -21.65 -21.09 4.32
N PRO A 687 -21.34 -19.79 4.21
CA PRO A 687 -21.38 -18.86 5.33
C PRO A 687 -22.81 -18.43 5.69
N GLY A 688 -23.00 -17.88 6.89
CA GLY A 688 -24.28 -17.29 7.30
C GLY A 688 -25.38 -18.31 7.63
N LEU A 689 -26.51 -17.83 8.14
CA LEU A 689 -27.68 -18.62 8.56
C LEU A 689 -28.82 -18.57 7.53
N GLY A 690 -28.93 -17.47 6.78
CA GLY A 690 -30.03 -17.27 5.81
C GLY A 690 -30.16 -18.42 4.82
N LYS A 691 -31.29 -19.14 4.83
CA LYS A 691 -31.58 -20.31 3.95
C LYS A 691 -30.48 -21.39 3.97
N LEU A 692 -29.81 -21.59 5.12
CA LEU A 692 -28.62 -22.44 5.28
C LEU A 692 -28.71 -23.81 4.59
N GLU A 693 -29.70 -24.63 4.93
CA GLU A 693 -29.82 -26.00 4.40
C GLU A 693 -30.14 -26.05 2.90
N GLN A 694 -30.79 -25.01 2.35
CA GLN A 694 -30.96 -24.88 0.90
C GLN A 694 -29.59 -24.64 0.22
N ARG A 695 -28.81 -23.68 0.73
CA ARG A 695 -27.49 -23.33 0.18
C ARG A 695 -26.47 -24.46 0.36
N ARG A 696 -26.47 -25.16 1.51
CA ARG A 696 -25.71 -26.41 1.74
C ARG A 696 -26.07 -27.52 0.76
N THR A 697 -27.36 -27.71 0.49
CA THR A 697 -27.83 -28.73 -0.46
C THR A 697 -27.44 -28.40 -1.89
N GLU A 698 -27.45 -27.12 -2.28
CA GLU A 698 -26.91 -26.71 -3.57
C GLU A 698 -25.39 -26.84 -3.66
N LEU A 699 -24.62 -26.45 -2.63
CA LEU A 699 -23.16 -26.63 -2.62
C LEU A 699 -22.78 -28.11 -2.78
N ARG A 700 -23.44 -29.01 -2.03
CA ARG A 700 -23.26 -30.47 -2.17
C ARG A 700 -23.59 -30.95 -3.59
N LYS A 701 -24.70 -30.47 -4.17
CA LYS A 701 -25.10 -30.79 -5.56
C LYS A 701 -24.05 -30.30 -6.57
N LEU A 702 -23.56 -29.07 -6.43
CA LEU A 702 -22.52 -28.51 -7.31
C LEU A 702 -21.20 -29.27 -7.20
N LYS A 703 -20.76 -29.64 -5.98
CA LYS A 703 -19.57 -30.50 -5.77
C LYS A 703 -19.75 -31.89 -6.40
N SER A 704 -20.90 -32.55 -6.21
CA SER A 704 -21.19 -33.83 -6.87
C SER A 704 -21.23 -33.73 -8.41
N GLY A 705 -21.59 -32.56 -8.95
CA GLY A 705 -21.62 -32.28 -10.38
C GLY A 705 -20.25 -32.18 -11.06
N LEU A 706 -19.15 -32.23 -10.29
CA LEU A 706 -17.79 -32.35 -10.83
C LEU A 706 -17.46 -33.77 -11.32
N GLY A 707 -18.19 -34.79 -10.84
CA GLY A 707 -17.90 -36.20 -11.12
C GLY A 707 -16.65 -36.71 -10.41
N ALA A 708 -16.09 -37.82 -10.90
CA ALA A 708 -14.80 -38.31 -10.46
C ALA A 708 -13.66 -37.47 -11.07
N PRO A 709 -12.53 -37.25 -10.36
CA PRO A 709 -11.35 -36.64 -10.96
C PRO A 709 -10.78 -37.53 -12.06
N MET A 710 -10.15 -36.93 -13.06
CA MET A 710 -9.42 -37.68 -14.07
C MET A 710 -8.24 -38.45 -13.46
N PRO A 711 -7.87 -39.62 -14.03
CA PRO A 711 -6.66 -40.34 -13.64
C PRO A 711 -5.42 -39.44 -13.68
N ALA A 712 -4.57 -39.56 -12.67
CA ALA A 712 -3.29 -38.89 -12.60
C ALA A 712 -2.43 -39.25 -13.82
N VAL A 713 -1.87 -38.24 -14.51
CA VAL A 713 -1.06 -38.47 -15.72
C VAL A 713 0.36 -38.95 -15.36
N THR A 714 0.82 -38.65 -14.15
CA THR A 714 2.07 -39.17 -13.58
C THR A 714 1.90 -39.40 -12.07
N ASN A 715 2.79 -40.21 -11.47
CA ASN A 715 2.82 -40.42 -10.02
C ASN A 715 3.21 -39.16 -9.20
N ALA A 716 3.44 -38.02 -9.86
CA ALA A 716 3.73 -36.73 -9.24
C ALA A 716 2.57 -35.71 -9.36
N ASP A 717 1.43 -36.09 -9.95
CA ASP A 717 0.23 -35.25 -10.07
C ASP A 717 -0.49 -35.19 -8.71
N SER A 718 -0.05 -34.29 -7.84
CA SER A 718 -0.59 -34.04 -6.49
C SER A 718 -1.94 -33.29 -6.49
N CYS A 719 -2.66 -33.32 -7.62
CA CYS A 719 -3.90 -32.60 -7.84
C CYS A 719 -5.01 -33.53 -8.34
N ALA A 720 -6.17 -33.49 -7.70
CA ALA A 720 -7.41 -33.99 -8.30
C ALA A 720 -7.84 -33.01 -9.40
N ASN A 721 -8.11 -33.52 -10.61
CA ASN A 721 -8.37 -32.69 -11.79
C ASN A 721 -9.69 -33.07 -12.45
N TYR A 722 -10.68 -32.18 -12.39
CA TYR A 722 -12.03 -32.38 -12.89
C TYR A 722 -12.24 -31.66 -14.21
N LYS A 723 -12.69 -32.38 -15.25
CA LYS A 723 -13.02 -31.78 -16.54
C LYS A 723 -14.43 -31.21 -16.51
N LEU A 724 -14.56 -29.88 -16.58
CA LEU A 724 -15.86 -29.21 -16.57
C LEU A 724 -16.04 -28.38 -17.85
N GLY A 725 -16.94 -28.81 -18.72
CA GLY A 725 -17.19 -28.16 -20.01
C GLY A 725 -15.90 -28.03 -20.84
N ARG A 726 -15.56 -26.80 -21.24
CA ARG A 726 -14.31 -26.54 -21.97
C ARG A 726 -13.08 -26.42 -21.06
N GLY A 727 -13.24 -25.98 -19.82
CA GLY A 727 -12.15 -25.70 -18.89
C GLY A 727 -11.93 -26.80 -17.86
N TRP A 728 -11.48 -26.42 -16.67
CA TRP A 728 -10.99 -27.33 -15.64
C TRP A 728 -11.26 -26.80 -14.23
N VAL A 729 -11.44 -27.73 -13.29
CA VAL A 729 -11.26 -27.47 -11.85
C VAL A 729 -10.13 -28.36 -11.36
N SER A 730 -9.16 -27.79 -10.65
CA SER A 730 -8.04 -28.50 -10.03
C SER A 730 -8.08 -28.30 -8.51
N GLU A 731 -7.80 -29.35 -7.75
CA GLU A 731 -7.82 -29.38 -6.28
C GLU A 731 -6.54 -30.03 -5.78
N GLY A 732 -5.69 -29.32 -5.04
CA GLY A 732 -4.38 -29.83 -4.57
C GLY A 732 -3.29 -28.75 -4.51
N ASP A 733 -2.03 -29.12 -4.78
CA ASP A 733 -0.93 -28.16 -4.72
C ASP A 733 -1.04 -27.07 -5.81
N VAL A 734 -0.99 -25.82 -5.34
CA VAL A 734 -1.17 -24.64 -6.18
C VAL A 734 -0.07 -24.44 -7.24
N GLU A 735 1.20 -24.80 -7.01
CA GLU A 735 2.26 -24.64 -8.01
C GLU A 735 2.17 -25.71 -9.11
N VAL A 736 1.80 -26.95 -8.77
CA VAL A 736 1.50 -28.01 -9.75
C VAL A 736 0.31 -27.62 -10.61
N ALA A 737 -0.78 -27.14 -10.01
CA ALA A 737 -1.96 -26.68 -10.72
C ALA A 737 -1.70 -25.44 -11.60
N LEU A 738 -0.90 -24.46 -11.13
CA LEU A 738 -0.52 -23.28 -11.92
C LEU A 738 0.37 -23.62 -13.11
N THR A 739 1.30 -24.57 -12.93
CA THR A 739 2.14 -25.10 -14.02
C THR A 739 1.25 -25.76 -15.08
N ARG A 740 0.28 -26.59 -14.67
CA ARG A 740 -0.72 -27.23 -15.55
C ARG A 740 -1.65 -26.22 -16.23
N ALA A 741 -1.90 -25.07 -15.60
CA ALA A 741 -2.66 -23.96 -16.17
C ALA A 741 -1.85 -23.06 -17.12
N GLY A 742 -0.56 -23.32 -17.33
CA GLY A 742 0.29 -22.52 -18.23
C GLY A 742 0.60 -21.12 -17.72
N VAL A 743 0.69 -20.95 -16.38
CA VAL A 743 1.11 -19.70 -15.74
C VAL A 743 2.64 -19.71 -15.60
N LYS A 744 3.34 -18.82 -16.32
CA LYS A 744 4.77 -18.59 -16.14
C LYS A 744 5.00 -17.64 -14.95
N ARG A 745 5.73 -18.08 -13.92
CA ARG A 745 6.23 -17.23 -12.83
C ARG A 745 7.51 -16.49 -13.24
N GLU A 746 7.83 -15.39 -12.57
CA GLU A 746 9.11 -14.69 -12.74
C GLU A 746 10.21 -15.37 -11.92
N ALA A 747 11.10 -16.11 -12.61
CA ALA A 747 12.22 -16.80 -11.99
C ALA A 747 13.24 -15.87 -11.32
N MET A 748 13.20 -14.56 -11.60
CA MET A 748 14.07 -13.59 -10.93
C MET A 748 13.87 -13.53 -9.41
N PHE A 749 12.68 -13.86 -8.91
CA PHE A 749 12.36 -13.97 -7.47
C PHE A 749 13.09 -15.13 -6.77
N ASP A 750 13.71 -16.06 -7.51
CA ASP A 750 14.60 -17.07 -6.91
C ASP A 750 15.94 -16.46 -6.44
N ARG A 751 16.29 -15.23 -6.87
CA ARG A 751 17.45 -14.47 -6.36
C ARG A 751 17.02 -13.64 -5.13
N PRO A 752 17.68 -13.78 -3.96
CA PRO A 752 17.27 -13.10 -2.73
C PRO A 752 17.06 -11.58 -2.87
N GLY A 753 15.84 -11.12 -2.60
CA GLY A 753 15.48 -9.69 -2.61
C GLY A 753 15.26 -9.07 -3.99
N LEU A 754 15.50 -9.78 -5.10
CA LEU A 754 15.21 -9.28 -6.44
C LEU A 754 13.70 -9.47 -6.74
N MET A 755 12.98 -8.37 -6.95
CA MET A 755 11.53 -8.37 -7.14
C MET A 755 11.14 -7.52 -8.35
N CYS A 756 9.98 -7.82 -8.96
CA CYS A 756 9.41 -6.96 -9.99
C CYS A 756 7.87 -6.89 -9.95
N ILE A 757 7.34 -5.87 -10.63
CA ILE A 757 5.94 -5.78 -11.08
C ILE A 757 5.93 -5.47 -12.59
N ARG A 758 4.90 -5.93 -13.30
CA ARG A 758 4.75 -5.74 -14.75
C ARG A 758 3.50 -4.96 -15.14
N ARG A 759 3.62 -4.22 -16.25
CA ARG A 759 2.49 -3.69 -17.02
C ARG A 759 2.60 -4.12 -18.47
N ALA A 760 1.47 -4.40 -19.11
CA ALA A 760 1.36 -4.75 -20.52
C ALA A 760 1.14 -3.48 -21.35
N VAL A 761 1.87 -3.37 -22.46
CA VAL A 761 1.79 -2.27 -23.43
C VAL A 761 1.71 -2.85 -24.84
N GLU A 762 1.47 -2.00 -25.85
CA GLU A 762 1.49 -2.45 -27.24
C GLU A 762 2.91 -2.90 -27.64
N GLY A 763 3.02 -4.11 -28.19
CA GLY A 763 4.31 -4.72 -28.58
C GLY A 763 5.12 -5.37 -27.47
N GLY A 764 4.76 -5.24 -26.18
CA GLY A 764 5.54 -5.84 -25.09
C GLY A 764 5.14 -5.43 -23.68
N ASN A 765 6.13 -5.30 -22.79
CA ASN A 765 5.92 -5.10 -21.37
C ASN A 765 6.82 -4.01 -20.77
N PHE A 766 6.31 -3.31 -19.77
CA PHE A 766 7.11 -2.57 -18.81
C PHE A 766 7.32 -3.43 -17.55
N TYR A 767 8.55 -3.54 -17.09
CA TYR A 767 8.92 -4.11 -15.80
C TYR A 767 9.43 -2.98 -14.91
N PHE A 768 8.96 -2.86 -13.66
CA PHE A 768 9.71 -2.17 -12.61
C PHE A 768 10.41 -3.25 -11.77
N ILE A 769 11.74 -3.20 -11.69
CA ILE A 769 12.58 -4.17 -10.99
C ILE A 769 13.36 -3.45 -9.89
N ALA A 770 13.35 -4.00 -8.67
CA ALA A 770 14.16 -3.49 -7.57
C ALA A 770 14.97 -4.61 -6.90
N ASN A 771 16.24 -4.32 -6.61
CA ASN A 771 17.07 -5.13 -5.74
C ASN A 771 16.84 -4.67 -4.29
N ARG A 772 15.96 -5.38 -3.59
CA ARG A 772 15.66 -5.18 -2.15
C ARG A 772 16.44 -6.18 -1.28
N GLY A 773 17.50 -6.79 -1.82
CA GLY A 773 18.42 -7.68 -1.11
C GLY A 773 19.74 -6.98 -0.73
N GLU A 774 20.60 -7.71 -0.01
CA GLU A 774 21.89 -7.22 0.49
C GLU A 774 23.05 -7.44 -0.50
N THR A 775 22.83 -8.17 -1.60
CA THR A 775 23.86 -8.55 -2.58
C THR A 775 23.66 -7.90 -3.94
N THR A 776 24.74 -7.49 -4.58
CA THR A 776 24.75 -7.04 -5.98
C THR A 776 24.26 -8.14 -6.93
N ILE A 777 23.42 -7.78 -7.89
CA ILE A 777 23.08 -8.60 -9.05
C ILE A 777 24.04 -8.25 -10.20
N ASP A 778 24.69 -9.24 -10.80
CA ASP A 778 25.54 -9.11 -12.01
C ASP A 778 25.39 -10.41 -12.84
N ASP A 779 24.23 -10.59 -13.48
CA ASP A 779 23.81 -11.91 -14.01
C ASP A 779 22.74 -11.82 -15.12
N TRP A 780 22.52 -12.93 -15.84
CA TRP A 780 21.44 -13.12 -16.81
C TRP A 780 20.11 -13.44 -16.12
N ILE A 781 19.11 -12.59 -16.30
CA ILE A 781 17.82 -12.65 -15.61
C ILE A 781 16.72 -13.12 -16.59
N PRO A 782 16.15 -14.32 -16.42
CA PRO A 782 15.05 -14.79 -17.27
C PRO A 782 13.77 -13.97 -17.09
N LEU A 783 13.08 -13.70 -18.19
CA LEU A 783 11.80 -12.98 -18.24
C LEU A 783 10.64 -13.97 -18.44
N ALA A 784 9.55 -13.83 -17.67
CA ALA A 784 8.34 -14.65 -17.89
C ALA A 784 7.52 -14.23 -19.12
N ARG A 785 7.83 -13.07 -19.72
CA ARG A 785 7.18 -12.52 -20.92
C ARG A 785 8.15 -12.50 -22.12
N PRO A 786 7.64 -12.62 -23.36
CA PRO A 786 8.50 -12.56 -24.54
C PRO A 786 9.22 -11.21 -24.71
N ALA A 787 10.44 -11.26 -25.25
CA ALA A 787 11.24 -10.11 -25.61
C ALA A 787 12.18 -10.47 -26.75
N THR A 788 12.18 -9.69 -27.82
CA THR A 788 13.14 -9.75 -28.94
C THR A 788 14.25 -8.72 -28.71
N SER A 789 13.88 -7.53 -28.22
CA SER A 789 14.80 -6.52 -27.69
C SER A 789 14.32 -5.96 -26.35
N VAL A 790 15.23 -5.27 -25.64
CA VAL A 790 14.97 -4.65 -24.34
C VAL A 790 15.72 -3.33 -24.20
N VAL A 791 15.07 -2.35 -23.57
CA VAL A 791 15.70 -1.14 -23.05
C VAL A 791 15.78 -1.23 -21.54
N ILE A 792 16.93 -0.85 -20.97
CA ILE A 792 17.13 -0.63 -19.54
C ILE A 792 17.03 0.87 -19.28
N ASP A 793 16.29 1.23 -18.24
CA ASP A 793 15.94 2.59 -17.85
C ASP A 793 16.26 2.83 -16.36
N ASP A 794 17.27 3.63 -16.07
CA ASP A 794 17.57 4.13 -14.72
C ASP A 794 16.78 5.41 -14.47
N ALA A 795 15.70 5.27 -13.70
CA ALA A 795 14.81 6.37 -13.34
C ALA A 795 15.46 7.40 -12.42
N LEU A 796 16.51 7.04 -11.66
CA LEU A 796 17.18 7.96 -10.75
C LEU A 796 18.17 8.85 -11.51
N ALA A 797 19.06 8.23 -12.30
CA ALA A 797 20.00 8.98 -13.13
C ALA A 797 19.38 9.58 -14.41
N GLY A 798 18.15 9.19 -14.77
CA GLY A 798 17.47 9.64 -15.99
C GLY A 798 18.12 9.11 -17.27
N LYS A 799 18.64 7.87 -17.23
CA LYS A 799 19.44 7.27 -18.31
C LYS A 799 18.72 6.07 -18.92
N SER A 800 18.87 5.89 -20.22
CA SER A 800 18.25 4.80 -20.98
C SER A 800 19.25 4.21 -21.97
N GLY A 801 19.15 2.91 -22.26
CA GLY A 801 19.94 2.27 -23.31
C GLY A 801 19.48 0.84 -23.64
N VAL A 802 19.84 0.35 -24.82
CA VAL A 802 19.52 -1.01 -25.29
C VAL A 802 20.29 -2.03 -24.45
N GLY A 803 19.59 -2.92 -23.76
CA GLY A 803 20.18 -3.93 -22.89
C GLY A 803 20.63 -5.18 -23.64
N ASP A 804 21.61 -5.90 -23.07
CA ASP A 804 22.03 -7.21 -23.58
C ASP A 804 20.94 -8.26 -23.33
N LEU A 805 20.59 -9.00 -24.38
CA LEU A 805 19.58 -10.07 -24.36
C LEU A 805 20.16 -11.40 -24.85
N LYS A 806 19.70 -12.52 -24.27
CA LYS A 806 20.12 -13.88 -24.61
C LYS A 806 18.93 -14.85 -24.66
N GLY A 807 18.93 -15.75 -25.63
CA GLY A 807 17.88 -16.75 -25.85
C GLY A 807 17.04 -16.46 -27.09
N ASP A 808 16.03 -17.28 -27.35
CA ASP A 808 14.96 -16.94 -28.30
C ASP A 808 13.91 -16.02 -27.64
N ALA A 809 13.08 -15.37 -28.45
CA ALA A 809 12.12 -14.38 -27.97
C ALA A 809 11.13 -14.90 -26.90
N THR A 810 10.90 -16.21 -26.78
CA THR A 810 9.99 -16.82 -25.79
C THR A 810 10.67 -17.29 -24.51
N ASN A 811 12.01 -17.34 -24.50
CA ASN A 811 12.87 -17.79 -23.40
C ASN A 811 13.97 -16.75 -23.09
N ALA A 812 13.67 -15.48 -23.37
CA ALA A 812 14.60 -14.36 -23.29
C ALA A 812 15.11 -14.11 -21.85
N GLN A 813 16.39 -13.75 -21.77
CA GLN A 813 17.08 -13.37 -20.54
C GLN A 813 17.79 -12.04 -20.77
N VAL A 814 17.63 -11.09 -19.85
CA VAL A 814 18.28 -9.77 -19.89
C VAL A 814 19.46 -9.74 -18.93
N TYR A 815 20.58 -9.13 -19.31
CA TYR A 815 21.70 -8.95 -18.38
C TYR A 815 21.46 -7.73 -17.49
N LEU A 816 21.49 -7.89 -16.15
CA LEU A 816 21.33 -6.80 -15.18
C LEU A 816 22.55 -6.67 -14.26
N GLN A 817 22.97 -5.42 -14.04
CA GLN A 817 23.93 -5.02 -13.01
C GLN A 817 23.25 -4.05 -12.03
N LEU A 818 22.89 -4.52 -10.83
CA LEU A 818 22.11 -3.77 -9.82
C LEU A 818 22.68 -3.93 -8.41
N GLN A 819 23.11 -2.82 -7.81
CA GLN A 819 23.56 -2.78 -6.41
C GLN A 819 22.37 -2.94 -5.43
N PRO A 820 22.62 -3.30 -4.15
CA PRO A 820 21.61 -3.25 -3.11
C PRO A 820 20.88 -1.91 -3.07
N GLY A 821 19.55 -1.93 -3.01
CA GLY A 821 18.70 -0.73 -3.02
C GLY A 821 18.50 -0.06 -4.39
N GLN A 822 19.17 -0.51 -5.46
CA GLN A 822 18.94 0.02 -6.80
C GLN A 822 17.68 -0.58 -7.45
N SER A 823 17.09 0.20 -8.35
CA SER A 823 15.88 -0.14 -9.10
C SER A 823 15.99 0.39 -10.53
N VAL A 824 15.55 -0.40 -11.50
CA VAL A 824 15.49 -0.02 -12.92
C VAL A 824 14.13 -0.38 -13.50
N ILE A 825 13.81 0.27 -14.60
CA ILE A 825 12.71 -0.13 -15.47
C ILE A 825 13.28 -0.88 -16.67
N LEU A 826 12.57 -1.90 -17.13
CA LEU A 826 12.81 -2.50 -18.44
C LEU A 826 11.61 -2.24 -19.34
N ARG A 827 11.88 -1.85 -20.57
CA ARG A 827 10.88 -1.88 -21.66
C ARG A 827 11.24 -3.01 -22.60
N THR A 828 10.43 -4.07 -22.64
CA THR A 828 10.63 -5.19 -23.55
C THR A 828 9.78 -4.99 -24.81
N PHE A 829 10.32 -5.43 -25.94
CA PHE A 829 9.64 -5.39 -27.24
C PHE A 829 9.69 -6.80 -27.82
N ALA A 830 8.53 -7.44 -27.94
CA ALA A 830 8.39 -8.81 -28.45
C ALA A 830 8.20 -8.87 -29.98
N ASP A 831 7.85 -7.73 -30.59
CA ASP A 831 7.49 -7.60 -32.00
C ASP A 831 8.60 -7.00 -32.89
N ARG A 832 9.65 -6.41 -32.29
CA ARG A 832 10.71 -5.68 -33.00
C ARG A 832 12.03 -5.62 -32.22
N ASP A 833 13.08 -5.30 -32.96
CA ASP A 833 14.34 -4.77 -32.42
C ASP A 833 14.25 -3.26 -32.22
N ILE A 834 15.06 -2.70 -31.31
CA ILE A 834 15.15 -1.27 -31.02
C ILE A 834 16.60 -0.81 -31.16
N ASP A 835 16.83 0.16 -32.05
CA ASP A 835 18.12 0.82 -32.21
C ASP A 835 18.29 1.95 -31.19
N GLY A 836 19.53 2.17 -30.73
CA GLY A 836 19.88 3.29 -29.86
C GLY A 836 21.22 3.13 -29.16
N PRO A 837 21.55 3.99 -28.18
CA PRO A 837 22.74 3.83 -27.36
C PRO A 837 22.67 2.53 -26.55
N TRP A 838 23.73 1.72 -26.59
CA TRP A 838 23.84 0.50 -25.79
C TRP A 838 23.93 0.82 -24.30
N TRP A 839 23.24 0.03 -23.48
CA TRP A 839 23.42 0.03 -22.04
C TRP A 839 24.87 -0.37 -21.71
N SER A 840 25.48 0.36 -20.79
CA SER A 840 26.90 0.17 -20.47
C SER A 840 27.07 -0.72 -19.24
N TYR A 841 27.52 -1.95 -19.47
CA TYR A 841 27.94 -2.87 -18.41
C TYR A 841 29.43 -2.72 -18.11
N TRP A 842 29.82 -2.98 -16.88
CA TRP A 842 31.16 -2.68 -16.38
C TRP A 842 31.79 -3.84 -15.61
N ARG A 843 33.12 -3.86 -15.61
CA ARG A 843 33.94 -4.55 -14.60
C ARG A 843 34.80 -3.51 -13.89
N THR A 844 34.84 -3.55 -12.57
CA THR A 844 35.66 -2.68 -11.72
C THR A 844 37.08 -3.22 -11.58
N ALA A 845 38.09 -2.37 -11.78
CA ALA A 845 39.47 -2.65 -11.40
C ALA A 845 39.69 -2.43 -9.88
N GLN A 846 40.95 -2.45 -9.43
CA GLN A 846 41.34 -1.93 -8.12
C GLN A 846 41.17 -0.41 -8.07
N SER A 847 40.47 0.09 -7.05
CA SER A 847 40.25 1.52 -6.77
C SER A 847 41.51 2.25 -6.26
N ASP A 848 41.58 3.55 -6.52
CA ASP A 848 42.61 4.48 -6.01
C ASP A 848 41.95 5.58 -5.15
N GLU A 849 42.43 5.86 -3.94
CA GLU A 849 41.85 6.88 -3.03
C GLU A 849 42.31 8.32 -3.38
N ILE A 850 41.40 9.29 -3.34
CA ILE A 850 41.70 10.71 -3.51
C ILE A 850 42.22 11.28 -2.17
N THR A 851 43.55 11.23 -2.00
CA THR A 851 44.27 11.64 -0.78
C THR A 851 44.69 13.12 -0.75
N THR A 852 44.20 13.93 -1.69
CA THR A 852 44.46 15.38 -1.74
C THR A 852 43.65 16.13 -0.69
N ALA A 853 44.19 17.25 -0.18
CA ALA A 853 43.48 18.09 0.78
C ALA A 853 42.19 18.69 0.17
N TRP A 854 41.18 18.85 1.01
CA TRP A 854 39.86 19.36 0.67
C TRP A 854 39.61 20.70 1.37
N ARG A 855 39.05 21.67 0.65
CA ARG A 855 38.40 22.87 1.21
C ARG A 855 36.95 22.52 1.55
N VAL A 856 36.44 22.97 2.69
CA VAL A 856 35.05 22.79 3.11
C VAL A 856 34.42 24.16 3.39
N GLU A 857 33.41 24.51 2.60
CA GLU A 857 32.70 25.79 2.59
C GLU A 857 31.21 25.55 2.92
N PHE A 858 30.65 26.19 3.95
CA PHE A 858 29.22 26.05 4.28
C PHE A 858 28.39 27.05 3.47
N ILE A 859 27.51 26.55 2.60
CA ILE A 859 26.91 27.37 1.51
C ILE A 859 25.40 27.62 1.66
N SER A 860 24.71 26.88 2.52
CA SER A 860 23.26 26.99 2.72
C SER A 860 22.88 26.29 4.01
N GLY A 861 22.10 26.93 4.90
CA GLY A 861 21.73 26.39 6.20
C GLY A 861 21.54 27.51 7.22
N GLY A 862 21.75 27.23 8.51
CA GLY A 862 21.73 28.26 9.54
C GLY A 862 21.65 27.73 10.97
N PRO A 863 21.46 28.60 11.98
CA PRO A 863 21.19 30.05 11.85
C PRO A 863 22.41 30.88 11.38
N VAL A 864 23.62 30.35 11.57
CA VAL A 864 24.88 30.88 11.03
C VAL A 864 25.48 29.81 10.10
N LEU A 865 26.27 30.22 9.10
CA LEU A 865 27.07 29.32 8.28
C LEU A 865 28.44 29.15 8.96
N PRO A 866 28.84 27.92 9.37
CA PRO A 866 30.14 27.71 10.00
C PRO A 866 31.30 28.17 9.11
N THR A 867 32.31 28.79 9.72
CA THR A 867 33.52 29.26 9.02
C THR A 867 34.19 28.13 8.23
N GLU A 868 34.66 28.44 7.02
CA GLU A 868 35.35 27.48 6.16
C GLU A 868 36.68 26.97 6.73
N PHE A 869 37.08 25.76 6.33
CA PHE A 869 38.34 25.15 6.75
C PHE A 869 38.89 24.18 5.69
N GLN A 870 40.06 23.60 5.97
CA GLN A 870 40.68 22.55 5.16
C GLN A 870 40.87 21.26 5.95
N ILE A 871 40.74 20.12 5.28
CA ILE A 871 40.96 18.77 5.84
C ILE A 871 41.77 17.91 4.88
N ASN A 872 42.66 17.07 5.41
CA ASN A 872 43.47 16.14 4.60
C ASN A 872 42.73 14.85 4.23
N LYS A 873 41.65 14.53 4.96
CA LYS A 873 40.76 13.40 4.68
C LYS A 873 39.31 13.82 5.00
N PRO A 874 38.32 13.43 4.19
CA PRO A 874 36.90 13.56 4.53
C PRO A 874 36.57 12.81 5.85
N ASP A 875 35.72 13.43 6.67
CA ASP A 875 35.20 12.91 7.94
C ASP A 875 33.94 13.71 8.31
N SER A 876 33.22 13.29 9.35
CA SER A 876 31.97 13.90 9.79
C SER A 876 32.17 15.30 10.38
N TRP A 877 31.25 16.22 10.09
CA TRP A 877 31.19 17.56 10.72
C TRP A 877 31.13 17.48 12.26
N THR A 878 30.70 16.34 12.80
CA THR A 878 30.61 16.09 14.25
C THR A 878 31.96 15.86 14.93
N SER A 879 33.02 15.47 14.20
CA SER A 879 34.37 15.25 14.76
C SER A 879 35.22 16.53 14.78
N PHE A 880 34.93 17.48 13.91
CA PHE A 880 35.73 18.69 13.72
C PHE A 880 35.71 19.64 14.94
N PRO A 881 36.78 20.44 15.16
CA PRO A 881 36.88 21.38 16.28
C PRO A 881 36.06 22.68 16.09
N ASN A 882 34.86 22.58 15.52
CA ASN A 882 33.94 23.69 15.28
C ASN A 882 32.54 23.33 15.81
N GLU A 883 32.10 23.97 16.90
CA GLU A 883 30.79 23.68 17.53
C GLU A 883 29.59 24.11 16.67
N GLU A 884 29.74 25.10 15.77
CA GLU A 884 28.67 25.46 14.84
C GLU A 884 28.43 24.33 13.84
N ALA A 885 29.51 23.75 13.29
CA ALA A 885 29.45 22.62 12.35
C ALA A 885 28.81 21.36 12.98
N LYS A 886 29.06 21.09 14.27
CA LYS A 886 28.46 19.96 15.00
C LYS A 886 26.94 20.05 15.14
N ASN A 887 26.40 21.26 15.23
CA ASN A 887 24.97 21.52 15.42
C ASN A 887 24.28 22.02 14.13
N PHE A 888 24.98 21.98 13.00
CA PHE A 888 24.51 22.51 11.72
C PHE A 888 23.47 21.62 11.03
N ALA A 889 22.54 22.25 10.33
CA ALA A 889 21.68 21.59 9.34
C ALA A 889 21.64 22.41 8.05
N GLY A 890 21.98 21.77 6.93
CA GLY A 890 22.14 22.41 5.63
C GLY A 890 23.15 21.69 4.73
N THR A 891 23.85 22.45 3.91
CA THR A 891 24.75 21.96 2.85
C THR A 891 26.15 22.60 2.95
N ALA A 892 27.19 21.78 2.84
CA ALA A 892 28.58 22.23 2.68
C ALA A 892 29.17 21.74 1.35
N ARG A 893 29.91 22.61 0.67
CA ARG A 893 30.71 22.30 -0.52
C ARG A 893 32.09 21.83 -0.11
N TYR A 894 32.43 20.61 -0.51
CA TYR A 894 33.77 20.05 -0.48
C TYR A 894 34.43 20.28 -1.84
N SER A 895 35.62 20.85 -1.89
CA SER A 895 36.38 21.06 -3.14
C SER A 895 37.81 20.54 -3.02
N THR A 896 38.27 19.74 -4.00
CA THR A 896 39.67 19.29 -4.09
C THR A 896 40.16 19.25 -5.54
N THR A 897 41.47 19.33 -5.73
CA THR A 897 42.13 19.26 -7.05
C THR A 897 43.09 18.07 -7.09
N PHE A 898 42.86 17.12 -8.00
CA PHE A 898 43.59 15.86 -8.08
C PHE A 898 44.11 15.55 -9.50
N ASN A 899 45.09 14.65 -9.60
CA ASN A 899 45.61 14.13 -10.88
C ASN A 899 44.95 12.78 -11.20
N ALA A 900 44.76 12.45 -12.47
CA ALA A 900 44.24 11.13 -12.83
C ALA A 900 45.22 10.03 -12.36
N PRO A 901 44.74 8.87 -11.87
CA PRO A 901 45.62 7.74 -11.55
C PRO A 901 46.35 7.24 -12.80
N GLU A 902 47.51 6.60 -12.63
CA GLU A 902 48.41 6.23 -13.76
C GLU A 902 47.81 5.18 -14.73
N LYS A 903 46.76 4.48 -14.31
CA LYS A 903 46.02 3.50 -15.14
C LYS A 903 45.25 4.24 -16.24
N THR A 904 45.46 3.90 -17.51
CA THR A 904 44.70 4.51 -18.61
C THR A 904 43.29 3.92 -18.71
N SER A 905 42.27 4.72 -18.38
CA SER A 905 40.85 4.36 -18.63
C SER A 905 40.05 5.55 -19.17
N PRO A 906 39.17 5.36 -20.19
CA PRO A 906 38.31 6.42 -20.69
C PRO A 906 37.15 6.77 -19.73
N GLN A 907 36.77 5.84 -18.84
CA GLN A 907 35.69 6.00 -17.88
C GLN A 907 36.08 5.44 -16.51
N TRP A 908 35.57 6.07 -15.44
CA TRP A 908 35.90 5.76 -14.06
C TRP A 908 34.64 5.79 -13.21
N LEU A 909 34.57 4.95 -12.19
CA LEU A 909 33.60 5.10 -11.11
C LEU A 909 34.22 6.03 -10.08
N LEU A 910 33.62 7.20 -9.88
CA LEU A 910 33.86 8.00 -8.68
C LEU A 910 32.93 7.46 -7.59
N ASP A 911 33.50 6.92 -6.52
CA ASP A 911 32.79 6.53 -5.31
C ASP A 911 33.06 7.58 -4.23
N LEU A 912 32.01 8.14 -3.63
CA LEU A 912 32.11 9.07 -2.51
C LEU A 912 32.21 8.37 -1.15
N GLY A 913 32.07 7.04 -1.11
CA GLY A 913 32.04 6.25 0.12
C GLY A 913 30.80 6.60 0.95
N LYS A 914 30.99 6.83 2.25
CA LYS A 914 29.91 7.27 3.14
C LYS A 914 29.65 8.77 2.97
N VAL A 915 28.43 9.09 2.52
CA VAL A 915 27.87 10.44 2.46
C VAL A 915 26.76 10.54 3.51
N CYS A 916 26.72 11.65 4.24
CA CYS A 916 25.72 11.92 5.27
C CYS A 916 25.00 13.25 4.98
N GLN A 917 23.90 13.27 4.22
CA GLN A 917 23.08 12.14 3.74
C GLN A 917 22.75 12.17 2.23
N SER A 918 23.06 13.26 1.52
CA SER A 918 22.93 13.36 0.05
C SER A 918 24.00 14.27 -0.54
N ALA A 919 24.38 14.07 -1.81
CA ALA A 919 25.49 14.79 -2.45
C ALA A 919 25.19 15.21 -3.89
N ARG A 920 25.42 16.48 -4.24
CA ARG A 920 25.50 16.96 -5.63
C ARG A 920 26.95 16.96 -6.09
N VAL A 921 27.24 16.40 -7.26
CA VAL A 921 28.63 16.18 -7.72
C VAL A 921 28.92 16.98 -8.97
N LYS A 922 30.02 17.73 -8.97
CA LYS A 922 30.57 18.41 -10.15
C LYS A 922 32.03 18.05 -10.35
N LEU A 923 32.44 17.89 -11.61
CA LEU A 923 33.80 17.57 -12.00
C LEU A 923 34.23 18.48 -13.15
N ASN A 924 35.30 19.25 -12.97
CA ASN A 924 35.78 20.24 -13.93
C ASN A 924 34.69 21.25 -14.38
N GLY A 925 33.72 21.54 -13.51
CA GLY A 925 32.56 22.40 -13.79
C GLY A 925 31.36 21.70 -14.44
N GLN A 926 31.50 20.44 -14.88
CA GLN A 926 30.37 19.63 -15.37
C GLN A 926 29.56 19.10 -14.19
N ASP A 927 28.25 19.31 -14.21
CA ASP A 927 27.31 18.66 -13.28
C ASP A 927 27.14 17.17 -13.63
N LEU A 928 27.22 16.31 -12.62
CA LEU A 928 27.15 14.84 -12.73
C LEU A 928 25.88 14.27 -12.07
N GLY A 929 25.04 15.13 -11.49
CA GLY A 929 23.78 14.76 -10.83
C GLY A 929 23.82 14.82 -9.31
N THR A 930 22.68 14.44 -8.71
CA THR A 930 22.47 14.40 -7.25
C THR A 930 22.29 12.96 -6.81
N LEU A 931 23.13 12.53 -5.86
CA LEU A 931 23.18 11.18 -5.31
C LEU A 931 22.46 11.18 -3.96
N ILE A 932 21.36 10.44 -3.86
CA ILE A 932 20.45 10.42 -2.69
C ILE A 932 20.34 9.04 -2.01
N THR A 933 21.11 8.05 -2.48
CA THR A 933 21.13 6.67 -1.97
C THR A 933 22.56 6.10 -2.01
N PRO A 934 22.95 5.28 -1.04
CA PRO A 934 24.12 4.42 -1.19
C PRO A 934 23.90 3.34 -2.28
N PRO A 935 24.97 2.85 -2.93
CA PRO A 935 26.33 3.39 -2.90
C PRO A 935 26.41 4.73 -3.65
N PHE A 936 27.04 5.75 -3.04
CA PHE A 936 27.10 7.12 -3.55
C PHE A 936 28.14 7.25 -4.68
N THR A 937 27.83 6.61 -5.81
CA THR A 937 28.72 6.44 -6.95
C THR A 937 28.22 7.14 -8.21
N VAL A 938 29.15 7.63 -9.04
CA VAL A 938 28.84 8.17 -10.37
C VAL A 938 29.92 7.83 -11.40
N VAL A 939 29.51 7.50 -12.62
CA VAL A 939 30.45 7.25 -13.73
C VAL A 939 30.91 8.58 -14.32
N VAL A 940 32.22 8.83 -14.25
CA VAL A 940 32.89 10.02 -14.79
C VAL A 940 33.72 9.65 -16.01
N LYS A 941 33.94 10.62 -16.91
CA LYS A 941 34.65 10.45 -18.19
C LYS A 941 35.69 11.56 -18.36
N ASN A 942 36.63 11.36 -19.27
CA ASN A 942 37.54 12.41 -19.75
C ASN A 942 38.34 13.11 -18.63
N LEU A 943 38.85 12.35 -17.65
CA LEU A 943 39.75 12.91 -16.62
C LEU A 943 40.97 13.55 -17.30
N LYS A 944 41.29 14.79 -16.89
CA LYS A 944 42.56 15.45 -17.26
C LYS A 944 43.71 14.66 -16.64
N PRO A 945 44.89 14.54 -17.28
CA PRO A 945 46.06 13.92 -16.65
C PRO A 945 46.44 14.59 -15.32
N LYS A 946 46.27 15.90 -15.21
CA LYS A 946 46.51 16.70 -13.99
C LYS A 946 45.43 17.76 -13.81
N GLY A 947 45.20 18.19 -12.57
CA GLY A 947 44.34 19.34 -12.27
C GLY A 947 42.85 19.14 -12.55
N ASN A 948 42.29 18.00 -12.14
CA ASN A 948 40.84 17.80 -12.08
C ASN A 948 40.29 18.44 -10.82
N LEU A 949 39.39 19.42 -10.95
CA LEU A 949 38.64 19.99 -9.83
C LEU A 949 37.39 19.12 -9.58
N LEU A 950 37.29 18.51 -8.41
CA LEU A 950 36.09 17.83 -7.92
C LEU A 950 35.42 18.71 -6.87
N GLU A 951 34.12 18.95 -7.04
CA GLU A 951 33.28 19.63 -6.07
C GLU A 951 32.10 18.73 -5.66
N VAL A 952 31.83 18.63 -4.37
CA VAL A 952 30.74 17.82 -3.81
C VAL A 952 29.97 18.67 -2.81
N GLU A 953 28.74 19.06 -3.14
CA GLU A 953 27.85 19.76 -2.20
C GLU A 953 27.06 18.71 -1.41
N VAL A 954 27.39 18.49 -0.13
CA VAL A 954 26.77 17.49 0.73
C VAL A 954 25.76 18.13 1.67
N THR A 955 24.53 17.61 1.67
CA THR A 955 23.40 18.04 2.51
C THR A 955 23.12 17.00 3.60
N ASN A 956 23.00 17.42 4.86
CA ASN A 956 22.67 16.53 5.99
C ASN A 956 21.17 16.58 6.37
N VAL A 957 20.77 15.73 7.32
CA VAL A 957 19.45 15.75 7.98
C VAL A 957 19.44 16.73 9.16
N SER A 958 18.27 17.23 9.55
CA SER A 958 18.16 18.34 10.51
C SER A 958 18.29 17.97 11.99
N ALA A 959 18.41 16.67 12.33
CA ALA A 959 18.52 16.13 13.69
C ALA A 959 19.48 16.91 14.62
N ASN A 960 20.71 17.20 14.18
CA ASN A 960 21.72 17.89 15.01
C ASN A 960 21.29 19.32 15.42
N ARG A 961 20.55 20.02 14.54
CA ARG A 961 20.07 21.39 14.80
C ARG A 961 18.79 21.40 15.63
N ILE A 962 17.92 20.42 15.47
CA ILE A 962 16.73 20.22 16.32
C ILE A 962 17.15 19.88 17.75
N ARG A 963 18.15 19.00 17.90
CA ARG A 963 18.83 18.72 19.18
C ARG A 963 19.39 19.98 19.84
N ASP A 964 20.03 20.87 19.08
CA ASP A 964 20.51 22.16 19.60
C ASP A 964 19.35 23.09 20.06
N LEU A 965 18.26 23.21 19.28
CA LEU A 965 17.08 23.97 19.71
C LEU A 965 16.55 23.49 21.06
N ASP A 966 16.40 22.17 21.22
CA ASP A 966 15.89 21.57 22.46
C ASP A 966 16.88 21.74 23.63
N ARG A 967 18.21 21.57 23.40
CA ARG A 967 19.24 21.82 24.43
C ARG A 967 19.32 23.30 24.85
N ARG A 968 18.96 24.24 23.97
CA ARG A 968 18.86 25.68 24.29
C ARG A 968 17.47 26.12 24.77
N GLY A 969 16.52 25.19 24.92
CA GLY A 969 15.16 25.48 25.40
C GLY A 969 14.32 26.35 24.46
N VAL A 970 14.63 26.36 23.16
CA VAL A 970 13.89 27.16 22.16
C VAL A 970 12.47 26.58 22.00
N LYS A 971 11.45 27.42 22.17
CA LYS A 971 10.05 27.01 22.05
C LYS A 971 9.60 26.97 20.59
N TRP A 972 9.77 25.83 19.93
CA TRP A 972 9.30 25.58 18.55
C TRP A 972 8.15 24.56 18.45
N LYS A 973 7.91 23.74 19.50
CA LYS A 973 6.86 22.71 19.57
C LYS A 973 5.56 23.27 20.16
N ASN A 974 4.89 24.10 19.35
CA ASN A 974 3.83 25.00 19.79
C ASN A 974 2.51 24.75 19.02
N TYR A 975 1.87 23.59 19.21
CA TYR A 975 0.58 23.27 18.55
C TYR A 975 -0.47 22.77 19.54
N HIS A 976 -1.75 22.91 19.17
CA HIS A 976 -2.90 22.45 19.97
C HIS A 976 -3.11 20.93 19.91
N ASP A 977 -4.15 20.44 20.61
CA ASP A 977 -4.58 19.03 20.66
C ASP A 977 -3.45 18.06 21.12
N ILE A 978 -2.80 17.36 20.18
CA ILE A 978 -1.70 16.42 20.48
C ILE A 978 -0.32 17.11 20.59
N ASN A 979 -0.22 18.38 20.19
CA ASN A 979 1.04 19.10 20.01
C ASN A 979 2.02 18.36 19.07
N PHE A 980 3.18 17.92 19.58
CA PHE A 980 4.24 17.28 18.80
C PHE A 980 4.88 16.14 19.61
N VAL A 981 4.92 14.94 19.04
CA VAL A 981 5.29 13.69 19.73
C VAL A 981 6.35 12.92 18.94
N ASN A 982 6.96 11.92 19.56
CA ASN A 982 7.97 11.05 18.94
C ASN A 982 7.37 9.74 18.40
N LEU A 983 8.20 8.89 17.78
CA LEU A 983 7.83 7.57 17.20
C LEU A 983 7.11 6.57 18.14
N ASN A 984 7.02 6.90 19.44
CA ASN A 984 6.38 6.08 20.47
C ASN A 984 5.25 6.84 21.19
N TYR A 985 4.70 7.88 20.55
CA TYR A 985 3.61 8.73 21.05
C TYR A 985 3.89 9.33 22.44
N ARG A 986 5.15 9.70 22.72
CA ARG A 986 5.56 10.47 23.89
C ARG A 986 5.92 11.91 23.48
N PRO A 987 5.80 12.90 24.37
CA PRO A 987 6.23 14.28 24.08
C PRO A 987 7.65 14.31 23.51
N PHE A 988 7.84 15.03 22.41
CA PHE A 988 9.11 15.01 21.68
C PHE A 988 10.22 15.77 22.43
N ASP A 989 11.37 15.12 22.63
CA ASP A 989 12.61 15.69 23.16
C ASP A 989 13.81 15.16 22.36
N ALA A 990 14.53 16.07 21.69
CA ALA A 990 15.78 15.79 21.01
C ALA A 990 17.02 16.17 21.83
N SER A 991 16.87 16.77 23.01
CA SER A 991 18.01 17.34 23.76
C SER A 991 19.05 16.28 24.17
N ASN A 992 18.60 15.05 24.39
CA ASN A 992 19.39 13.90 24.80
C ASN A 992 19.88 13.02 23.63
N TRP A 993 19.62 13.39 22.37
CA TRP A 993 20.04 12.60 21.21
C TRP A 993 21.58 12.56 21.07
N PRO A 994 22.15 11.47 20.52
CA PRO A 994 23.53 11.48 20.04
C PRO A 994 23.68 12.47 18.88
N LEU A 995 24.91 12.90 18.60
CA LEU A 995 25.21 13.61 17.35
C LEU A 995 25.10 12.63 16.18
N THR A 996 24.36 13.01 15.14
CA THR A 996 24.21 12.26 13.89
C THR A 996 25.33 12.64 12.92
N ASP A 997 25.97 11.65 12.29
CA ASP A 997 26.99 11.91 11.27
C ASP A 997 26.48 12.83 10.16
N SER A 998 27.34 13.71 9.67
CA SER A 998 26.99 14.75 8.68
C SER A 998 28.18 15.08 7.80
N GLY A 999 27.96 15.26 6.49
CA GLY A 999 29.01 15.60 5.53
C GLY A 999 29.55 14.41 4.73
N LEU A 1000 30.69 14.62 4.08
CA LEU A 1000 31.43 13.61 3.32
C LEU A 1000 32.39 12.89 4.27
N LEU A 1001 32.15 11.60 4.53
CA LEU A 1001 32.99 10.77 5.40
C LEU A 1001 33.94 9.87 4.59
N GLY A 1002 33.66 9.64 3.31
CA GLY A 1002 34.56 8.90 2.42
C GLY A 1002 34.66 7.40 2.73
N PRO A 1003 35.78 6.74 2.37
CA PRO A 1003 36.85 7.28 1.52
C PRO A 1003 36.34 7.62 0.12
N VAL A 1004 36.89 8.65 -0.51
CA VAL A 1004 36.55 9.02 -1.90
C VAL A 1004 37.54 8.33 -2.83
N THR A 1005 37.06 7.53 -3.77
CA THR A 1005 37.92 6.71 -4.64
C THR A 1005 37.55 6.81 -6.12
N LEU A 1006 38.53 6.54 -6.98
CA LEU A 1006 38.37 6.38 -8.42
C LEU A 1006 38.71 4.96 -8.83
N THR A 1007 37.78 4.29 -9.49
CA THR A 1007 37.95 2.92 -9.98
C THR A 1007 37.89 2.90 -11.50
N ALA A 1008 38.95 2.42 -12.15
CA ALA A 1008 38.95 2.27 -13.60
C ALA A 1008 37.85 1.28 -14.02
N LEU A 1009 36.99 1.71 -14.96
CA LEU A 1009 35.89 0.90 -15.48
C LEU A 1009 36.26 0.30 -16.83
N VAL A 1010 36.31 -1.03 -16.88
CA VAL A 1010 36.50 -1.79 -18.12
C VAL A 1010 35.12 -2.05 -18.74
N PRO A 1011 34.85 -1.61 -19.99
CA PRO A 1011 33.60 -1.94 -20.68
C PRO A 1011 33.40 -3.44 -20.79
N ARG A 1012 32.17 -3.90 -20.56
CA ARG A 1012 31.77 -5.31 -20.66
C ARG A 1012 30.68 -5.45 -21.71
N SER A 1013 30.75 -6.52 -22.50
CA SER A 1013 29.68 -6.91 -23.44
C SER A 1013 29.23 -8.34 -23.12
N PRO A 1014 28.33 -8.52 -22.13
CA PRO A 1014 27.77 -9.82 -21.75
C PRO A 1014 27.41 -10.75 -22.92
N SER A 1015 26.83 -10.26 -24.01
CA SER A 1015 26.53 -11.06 -25.21
C SER A 1015 27.78 -11.62 -25.89
N LEU A 1016 28.79 -10.77 -26.13
CA LEU A 1016 30.08 -11.18 -26.73
C LEU A 1016 30.92 -12.06 -25.80
N GLU A 1017 30.74 -11.94 -24.47
CA GLU A 1017 31.35 -12.85 -23.50
C GLU A 1017 30.62 -14.22 -23.47
N ALA A 1018 29.29 -14.23 -23.63
CA ALA A 1018 28.47 -15.44 -23.62
C ALA A 1018 28.45 -16.22 -24.96
N ALA A 1019 29.08 -15.68 -26.00
CA ALA A 1019 29.26 -16.28 -27.33
C ALA A 1019 30.68 -16.82 -27.56
N ARG A 1020 31.53 -16.83 -26.52
CA ARG A 1020 32.90 -17.36 -26.50
C ARG A 1020 33.00 -18.60 -25.60
#